data_AF-A0A850KIH2-F1
#
_entry.id   AF-A0A850KIH2-F1
#
_cell.length_a   1.000
_cell.length_b   1.000
_cell.length_c   1.000
_cell.angle_alpha   90.00
_cell.angle_beta   90.00
_cell.angle_gamma   90.00
#
_symmetry.space_group_name_H-M   'P 1'
#
loop_
_entity.id
_entity.type
_entity.pdbx_description
1 polymer ?
#
loop_
_entity_poly.entity_id
_entity_poly.type
_entity_poly.pdbx_seq_one_letter_code
_entity_poly.pdbx_strand_id
1 'polypeptide(L)'
;MLRENSITATPDLKDDSDQLHYVPAPCQVACPVGTDVPSYIAYIWEEKYEEAFEAITATNPLSSICGRVCDAPCEPKCRREDSDGAVAIRNLKRYVMDKLGDDHHLPAVAVTRSESIAVVGGGPAGMAAAQDLAEAGFKVDIYEASDKLGGMAVWGIPRFRLPEGTIEQDVKRLLAHCPGITVHYNSPLGSAVTLDELKKKHQAVVLTIGATFGKTIGVPGEDHKNVLDGVGFLRRINSGERPTLPETVLVIGGGDVAMDACRAAKRMPGVKTVKVLYRRGPDEMPARRDELKGALAENIEIVYNIQPTEVVQNDDGTIALRCVRTELGDPDEDGRRRPVVIEGSEEDVACGMVIAAVGQKATNDDLEAKGLMDWDRVKTDWDTMQTSEDGVFAGGDGAFGGSSIIEAIQHGHRAAYYVKAYLNKQTNVLPYQTPMHTRNVLLAQDANWETNPREESEFLGLGDDPLAFKEVEVTYTDKQAKCEAARCFRCDVETASADYTVRTRETIFEMARVEDGDIEKNIALFKPKLANRANPFEHAQGGLLDELTFLPANLTRLVIDPYRESCKTALDVAGIALDGPVVLSGLDNAPDIIRNAASALFETRKGAYMGRKALKNAGWIQLSDDGAVDATADAVVLVNPDFSKPASKAVGQPMGIRVVSDHAQTAVDYAIDHELDFMLLDATDGCSLKSELAGPPKLHLLRQVITALRARNAEETIQILWYGGVRTGTDVAKL
;
A
#
# COMPACT_ATOMS: atom_id res chain seq x y z
N MET A 1 -22.70 19.90 5.41
CA MET A 1 -22.57 20.73 6.64
C MET A 1 -21.79 20.03 7.75
N LEU A 2 -20.97 19.01 7.46
CA LEU A 2 -20.20 18.24 8.45
C LEU A 2 -18.81 18.01 7.83
N ARG A 3 -17.77 18.77 8.21
CA ARG A 3 -16.34 18.50 7.94
C ARG A 3 -15.35 19.62 8.37
N GLU A 4 -15.75 20.62 9.17
CA GLU A 4 -14.85 21.75 9.50
C GLU A 4 -13.78 21.48 10.57
N ASN A 5 -13.62 20.26 11.08
CA ASN A 5 -12.60 19.94 12.09
C ASN A 5 -11.77 18.68 11.76
N SER A 6 -11.45 18.42 10.47
CA SER A 6 -10.25 17.63 10.21
C SER A 6 -9.05 18.51 10.57
N ILE A 7 -8.00 17.90 11.11
CA ILE A 7 -6.70 18.55 11.25
C ILE A 7 -6.31 18.91 9.81
N THR A 8 -6.54 20.16 9.43
CA THR A 8 -6.12 20.65 8.13
C THR A 8 -4.61 20.52 8.09
N ALA A 9 -4.12 19.67 7.19
CA ALA A 9 -2.80 19.85 6.61
C ALA A 9 -2.54 21.35 6.45
N THR A 10 -1.31 21.81 6.74
CA THR A 10 -0.93 23.19 6.41
C THR A 10 -1.39 23.50 4.98
N PRO A 11 -1.76 24.75 4.65
CA PRO A 11 -2.23 25.11 3.30
C PRO A 11 -1.28 24.68 2.16
N ASP A 12 -0.07 24.29 2.52
CA ASP A 12 1.04 23.89 1.67
C ASP A 12 1.11 22.35 1.45
N LEU A 13 0.36 21.55 2.22
CA LEU A 13 0.30 20.10 2.14
C LEU A 13 -1.01 19.65 1.48
N LYS A 14 -0.90 18.97 0.33
CA LYS A 14 -2.06 18.48 -0.44
C LYS A 14 -2.63 17.22 0.22
N ASP A 15 -3.84 17.31 0.77
CA ASP A 15 -4.64 16.18 1.24
C ASP A 15 -5.91 16.10 0.38
N ASP A 16 -6.00 15.05 -0.44
CA ASP A 16 -7.08 14.85 -1.41
C ASP A 16 -8.14 13.84 -0.91
N SER A 17 -8.14 13.50 0.39
CA SER A 17 -9.13 12.61 1.01
C SER A 17 -10.57 13.16 0.98
N ASP A 18 -10.76 14.41 0.57
CA ASP A 18 -12.05 15.07 0.41
C ASP A 18 -12.78 14.75 -0.92
N GLN A 19 -12.11 14.08 -1.87
CA GLN A 19 -12.69 13.68 -3.14
C GLN A 19 -13.88 12.70 -2.96
N LEU A 20 -14.98 12.95 -3.69
CA LEU A 20 -16.27 12.26 -3.55
C LEU A 20 -16.22 10.73 -3.80
N HIS A 21 -15.12 10.23 -4.37
CA HIS A 21 -14.92 8.82 -4.78
C HIS A 21 -13.58 8.24 -4.27
N TYR A 22 -12.99 8.80 -3.22
CA TYR A 22 -11.76 8.26 -2.63
C TYR A 22 -12.00 6.85 -2.05
N VAL A 23 -11.26 5.86 -2.56
CA VAL A 23 -11.20 4.50 -2.01
C VAL A 23 -9.78 4.27 -1.53
N PRO A 24 -9.53 4.16 -0.21
CA PRO A 24 -8.18 3.91 0.29
C PRO A 24 -7.69 2.54 -0.17
N ALA A 25 -6.42 2.47 -0.56
CA ALA A 25 -5.82 1.21 -1.00
C ALA A 25 -5.86 0.16 0.13
N PRO A 26 -6.03 -1.15 -0.17
CA PRO A 26 -6.12 -2.19 0.87
C PRO A 26 -4.93 -2.23 1.83
N CYS A 27 -3.72 -1.95 1.34
CA CYS A 27 -2.51 -1.87 2.17
C CYS A 27 -2.56 -0.71 3.17
N GLN A 28 -3.14 0.42 2.80
CA GLN A 28 -3.33 1.58 3.66
C GLN A 28 -4.45 1.32 4.69
N VAL A 29 -5.57 0.73 4.26
CA VAL A 29 -6.66 0.30 5.16
C VAL A 29 -6.18 -0.68 6.22
N ALA A 30 -5.29 -1.59 5.84
CA ALA A 30 -4.72 -2.59 6.74
C ALA A 30 -3.69 -2.03 7.73
N CYS A 31 -3.11 -0.86 7.45
CA CYS A 31 -2.16 -0.22 8.35
C CYS A 31 -2.92 0.45 9.51
N PRO A 32 -2.64 0.12 10.79
CA PRO A 32 -3.38 0.69 11.93
C PRO A 32 -3.34 2.22 12.00
N VAL A 33 -2.29 2.83 11.45
CA VAL A 33 -2.07 4.29 11.40
C VAL A 33 -2.29 4.88 10.00
N GLY A 34 -2.80 4.09 9.05
CA GLY A 34 -3.20 4.61 7.73
C GLY A 34 -2.06 5.17 6.89
N THR A 35 -0.82 4.67 7.06
CA THR A 35 0.35 5.13 6.29
C THR A 35 0.06 5.11 4.79
N ASP A 36 0.43 6.19 4.10
CA ASP A 36 0.17 6.44 2.67
C ASP A 36 1.09 5.60 1.76
N VAL A 37 0.92 4.27 1.84
CA VAL A 37 1.71 3.28 1.11
C VAL A 37 1.77 3.55 -0.39
N PRO A 38 0.65 3.78 -1.09
CA PRO A 38 0.69 3.94 -2.53
C PRO A 38 1.49 5.16 -2.97
N SER A 39 1.33 6.30 -2.27
CA SER A 39 2.01 7.54 -2.64
C SER A 39 3.51 7.46 -2.41
N TYR A 40 3.96 6.95 -1.25
CA TYR A 40 5.42 6.88 -1.02
C TYR A 40 6.09 5.89 -1.97
N ILE A 41 5.42 4.81 -2.35
CA ILE A 41 5.96 3.85 -3.34
C ILE A 41 6.05 4.51 -4.72
N ALA A 42 5.02 5.27 -5.12
CA ALA A 42 5.07 6.04 -6.35
C ALA A 42 6.20 7.08 -6.34
N TYR A 43 6.43 7.74 -5.20
CA TYR A 43 7.55 8.67 -5.06
C TYR A 43 8.92 7.98 -5.10
N ILE A 44 9.07 6.75 -4.57
CA ILE A 44 10.31 5.97 -4.75
C ILE A 44 10.58 5.69 -6.23
N TRP A 45 9.53 5.32 -6.99
CA TRP A 45 9.64 5.10 -8.43
C TRP A 45 10.06 6.35 -9.20
N GLU A 46 9.50 7.51 -8.82
CA GLU A 46 9.82 8.84 -9.35
C GLU A 46 11.14 9.43 -8.79
N GLU A 47 11.85 8.70 -7.92
CA GLU A 47 13.09 9.12 -7.25
C GLU A 47 12.94 10.38 -6.38
N LYS A 48 11.72 10.63 -5.90
CA LYS A 48 11.30 11.76 -5.04
C LYS A 48 11.31 11.37 -3.57
N TYR A 49 12.51 11.13 -3.03
CA TYR A 49 12.65 10.49 -1.71
C TYR A 49 12.17 11.35 -0.55
N GLU A 50 12.28 12.68 -0.63
CA GLU A 50 11.80 13.60 0.43
C GLU A 50 10.27 13.56 0.54
N GLU A 51 9.58 13.54 -0.60
CA GLU A 51 8.12 13.39 -0.64
C GLU A 51 7.68 11.99 -0.20
N ALA A 52 8.45 10.94 -0.54
CA ALA A 52 8.23 9.60 -0.02
C ALA A 52 8.36 9.56 1.51
N PHE A 53 9.38 10.21 2.04
CA PHE A 53 9.64 10.30 3.47
C PHE A 53 8.51 11.02 4.21
N GLU A 54 8.02 12.14 3.67
CA GLU A 54 6.90 12.87 4.26
C GLU A 54 5.63 12.01 4.26
N ALA A 55 5.33 11.31 3.16
CA ALA A 55 4.22 10.37 3.07
C ALA A 55 4.32 9.18 4.06
N ILE A 56 5.54 8.74 4.37
CA ILE A 56 5.81 7.71 5.37
C ILE A 56 5.61 8.25 6.79
N THR A 57 6.19 9.41 7.10
CA THR A 57 6.32 9.94 8.47
C THR A 57 5.10 10.72 8.94
N ALA A 58 4.24 11.19 8.04
CA ALA A 58 3.02 11.94 8.36
C ALA A 58 2.12 11.26 9.39
N THR A 59 2.03 9.92 9.38
CA THR A 59 1.26 9.16 10.38
C THR A 59 2.11 8.14 11.15
N ASN A 60 3.43 8.17 10.98
CA ASN A 60 4.33 7.20 11.59
C ASN A 60 5.66 7.85 12.03
N PRO A 61 5.72 8.38 13.28
CA PRO A 61 6.96 8.95 13.83
C PRO A 61 8.15 8.00 13.85
N LEU A 62 7.89 6.69 13.86
CA LEU A 62 8.86 5.65 14.19
C LEU A 62 9.18 4.81 12.95
N SER A 63 9.37 5.51 11.84
CA SER A 63 9.44 4.91 10.52
C SER A 63 10.74 4.17 10.26
N SER A 64 11.87 4.59 10.86
CA SER A 64 13.13 3.82 10.77
C SER A 64 13.00 2.47 11.48
N ILE A 65 12.31 2.43 12.63
CA ILE A 65 11.99 1.20 13.36
C ILE A 65 10.99 0.35 12.56
N CYS A 66 9.88 0.96 12.13
CA CYS A 66 8.85 0.24 11.38
C CYS A 66 9.36 -0.30 10.03
N GLY A 67 10.36 0.34 9.41
CA GLY A 67 11.03 -0.19 8.22
C GLY A 67 11.78 -1.51 8.47
N ARG A 68 12.14 -1.83 9.72
CA ARG A 68 12.87 -3.06 10.06
C ARG A 68 11.99 -4.12 10.69
N VAL A 69 11.20 -3.72 11.67
CA VAL A 69 10.55 -4.66 12.60
C VAL A 69 9.04 -4.50 12.68
N CYS A 70 8.42 -3.74 11.77
CA CYS A 70 6.95 -3.74 11.64
C CYS A 70 6.45 -5.12 11.18
N ASP A 71 5.27 -5.48 11.65
CA ASP A 71 4.54 -6.70 11.28
C ASP A 71 4.03 -6.66 9.83
N ALA A 72 4.16 -5.50 9.19
CA ALA A 72 3.75 -5.24 7.81
C ALA A 72 2.31 -5.73 7.53
N PRO A 73 1.29 -5.37 8.33
CA PRO A 73 -0.09 -5.81 8.09
C PRO A 73 -0.64 -5.38 6.72
N CYS A 74 0.02 -4.38 6.11
CA CYS A 74 -0.20 -3.91 4.76
C CYS A 74 0.16 -4.92 3.66
N GLU A 75 1.17 -5.78 3.87
CA GLU A 75 1.66 -6.72 2.84
C GLU A 75 0.68 -7.89 2.61
N PRO A 76 0.16 -8.59 3.64
CA PRO A 76 -0.86 -9.64 3.45
C PRO A 76 -2.18 -9.15 2.85
N LYS A 77 -2.42 -7.83 2.85
CA LYS A 77 -3.60 -7.21 2.23
C LYS A 77 -3.30 -6.56 0.88
N CYS A 78 -2.04 -6.61 0.42
CA CYS A 78 -1.68 -6.17 -0.92
C CYS A 78 -2.44 -7.03 -1.95
N ARG A 79 -3.09 -6.41 -2.94
CA ARG A 79 -3.80 -7.15 -4.00
C ARG A 79 -2.88 -8.05 -4.83
N ARG A 80 -1.56 -7.81 -4.78
CA ARG A 80 -0.57 -8.62 -5.49
C ARG A 80 -0.20 -9.92 -4.77
N GLU A 81 -0.54 -10.03 -3.47
CA GLU A 81 -0.25 -11.25 -2.68
C GLU A 81 -0.88 -12.49 -3.32
N ASP A 82 -2.12 -12.39 -3.81
CA ASP A 82 -2.84 -13.48 -4.48
C ASP A 82 -2.32 -13.80 -5.91
N SER A 83 -1.33 -13.06 -6.40
CA SER A 83 -0.75 -13.22 -7.74
C SER A 83 0.67 -13.78 -7.66
N ASP A 84 1.64 -12.95 -7.29
CA ASP A 84 3.07 -13.23 -7.35
C ASP A 84 3.83 -12.59 -6.19
N GLY A 85 3.16 -12.49 -5.04
CA GLY A 85 3.68 -11.97 -3.79
C GLY A 85 3.47 -10.46 -3.64
N ALA A 86 3.13 -10.06 -2.42
CA ALA A 86 2.98 -8.67 -2.04
C ALA A 86 4.21 -7.83 -2.40
N VAL A 87 3.98 -6.55 -2.66
CA VAL A 87 5.06 -5.56 -2.68
C VAL A 87 5.73 -5.57 -1.31
N ALA A 88 7.05 -5.52 -1.26
CA ALA A 88 7.84 -5.45 -0.03
C ALA A 88 7.78 -4.03 0.58
N ILE A 89 6.58 -3.65 0.99
CA ILE A 89 6.18 -2.34 1.52
C ILE A 89 7.07 -1.92 2.70
N ARG A 90 7.41 -2.86 3.59
CA ARG A 90 8.29 -2.61 4.74
C ARG A 90 9.72 -2.28 4.32
N ASN A 91 10.28 -3.02 3.36
CA ASN A 91 11.65 -2.81 2.89
C ASN A 91 11.79 -1.53 2.05
N LEU A 92 10.77 -1.19 1.26
CA LEU A 92 10.72 0.11 0.57
C LEU A 92 10.70 1.28 1.55
N LYS A 93 9.97 1.15 2.66
CA LYS A 93 10.02 2.13 3.77
C LYS A 93 11.42 2.22 4.35
N ARG A 94 12.04 1.08 4.70
CA ARG A 94 13.41 1.03 5.21
C ARG A 94 14.39 1.76 4.28
N TYR A 95 14.30 1.49 2.98
CA TYR A 95 15.14 2.12 1.97
C TYR A 95 15.05 3.65 2.01
N VAL A 96 13.83 4.22 2.05
CA VAL A 96 13.67 5.68 2.12
C VAL A 96 14.27 6.25 3.41
N MET A 97 14.00 5.60 4.55
CA MET A 97 14.51 6.04 5.85
C MET A 97 16.05 5.98 5.91
N ASP A 98 16.65 4.91 5.38
CA ASP A 98 18.10 4.74 5.33
C ASP A 98 18.75 5.72 4.33
N LYS A 99 18.07 6.03 3.22
CA LYS A 99 18.58 6.93 2.17
C LYS A 99 18.67 8.39 2.60
N LEU A 100 17.67 8.88 3.33
CA LEU A 100 17.67 10.26 3.84
C LEU A 100 18.37 10.41 5.19
N GLY A 101 18.46 9.34 5.96
CA GLY A 101 19.13 9.34 7.27
C GLY A 101 18.38 10.18 8.32
N ASP A 102 19.11 10.60 9.35
CA ASP A 102 18.56 11.24 10.56
C ASP A 102 18.62 12.78 10.53
N ASP A 103 19.25 13.36 9.51
CA ASP A 103 19.34 14.81 9.33
C ASP A 103 18.15 15.40 8.55
N HIS A 104 17.41 14.57 7.80
CA HIS A 104 16.19 15.00 7.15
C HIS A 104 15.02 14.95 8.14
N HIS A 105 14.39 16.10 8.38
CA HIS A 105 13.27 16.23 9.31
C HIS A 105 12.19 17.14 8.73
N LEU A 106 10.95 16.90 9.16
CA LEU A 106 9.83 17.77 8.82
C LEU A 106 10.01 19.18 9.45
N PRO A 107 9.29 20.20 8.93
CA PRO A 107 9.35 21.55 9.48
C PRO A 107 8.82 21.64 10.91
N ALA A 108 9.58 22.30 11.79
CA ALA A 108 9.24 22.40 13.21
C ALA A 108 7.86 23.03 13.48
N VAL A 109 7.08 22.44 14.38
CA VAL A 109 5.80 22.96 14.87
C VAL A 109 5.98 23.84 16.11
N ALA A 110 5.20 24.92 16.17
CA ALA A 110 5.24 25.87 17.29
C ALA A 110 4.25 25.50 18.39
N VAL A 111 4.61 25.77 19.65
CA VAL A 111 3.68 25.72 20.78
C VAL A 111 2.76 26.94 20.70
N THR A 112 1.46 26.69 20.54
CA THR A 112 0.43 27.73 20.39
C THR A 112 -0.59 27.74 21.54
N ARG A 113 -0.54 26.72 22.42
CA ARG A 113 -1.43 26.57 23.57
C ARG A 113 -0.70 26.74 24.89
N SER A 114 -1.44 27.22 25.89
CA SER A 114 -0.91 27.41 27.25
C SER A 114 -0.94 26.15 28.10
N GLU A 115 -1.83 25.20 27.75
CA GLU A 115 -1.98 23.94 28.45
C GLU A 115 -0.78 23.02 28.20
N SER A 116 -0.44 22.23 29.21
CA SER A 116 0.61 21.22 29.15
C SER A 116 0.09 19.84 29.49
N ILE A 117 0.71 18.82 28.91
CA ILE A 117 0.29 17.42 29.00
C ILE A 117 1.48 16.56 29.41
N ALA A 118 1.26 15.65 30.37
CA ALA A 118 2.25 14.62 30.71
C ALA A 118 2.00 13.36 29.90
N VAL A 119 3.06 12.79 29.33
CA VAL A 119 3.05 11.44 28.76
C VAL A 119 4.00 10.57 29.57
N VAL A 120 3.52 9.48 30.15
CA VAL A 120 4.29 8.61 31.03
C VAL A 120 4.66 7.33 30.29
N GLY A 121 5.94 7.17 29.98
CA GLY A 121 6.48 6.10 29.16
C GLY A 121 6.79 6.57 27.74
N GLY A 122 8.07 6.57 27.39
CA GLY A 122 8.63 7.02 26.11
C GLY A 122 8.71 5.93 25.04
N GLY A 123 7.83 4.93 25.08
CA GLY A 123 7.71 3.90 24.05
C GLY A 123 6.93 4.37 22.81
N PRO A 124 6.63 3.45 21.87
CA PRO A 124 5.97 3.81 20.61
C PRO A 124 4.65 4.59 20.77
N ALA A 125 3.77 4.12 21.67
CA ALA A 125 2.50 4.80 21.96
C ALA A 125 2.71 6.21 22.55
N GLY A 126 3.66 6.37 23.46
CA GLY A 126 3.94 7.64 24.11
C GLY A 126 4.53 8.67 23.15
N MET A 127 5.47 8.25 22.29
CA MET A 127 6.06 9.13 21.28
C MET A 127 5.04 9.56 20.22
N ALA A 128 4.17 8.65 19.77
CA ALA A 128 3.09 8.98 18.84
C ALA A 128 2.08 9.96 19.46
N ALA A 129 1.65 9.70 20.70
CA ALA A 129 0.78 10.63 21.42
C ALA A 129 1.43 12.00 21.61
N ALA A 130 2.72 12.03 21.95
CA ALA A 130 3.47 13.27 22.14
C ALA A 130 3.58 14.09 20.84
N GLN A 131 3.81 13.44 19.69
CA GLN A 131 3.80 14.10 18.38
C GLN A 131 2.45 14.76 18.12
N ASP A 132 1.35 14.00 18.15
CA ASP A 132 0.01 14.51 17.81
C ASP A 132 -0.44 15.67 18.73
N LEU A 133 -0.03 15.62 20.00
CA LEU A 133 -0.32 16.67 20.97
C LEU A 133 0.56 17.90 20.74
N ALA A 134 1.84 17.72 20.42
CA ALA A 134 2.73 18.83 20.08
C ALA A 134 2.33 19.51 18.76
N GLU A 135 1.94 18.75 17.74
CA GLU A 135 1.40 19.27 16.46
C GLU A 135 0.08 20.01 16.66
N ALA A 136 -0.73 19.61 17.64
CA ALA A 136 -1.91 20.37 18.06
C ALA A 136 -1.59 21.62 18.91
N GLY A 137 -0.30 21.95 19.07
CA GLY A 137 0.20 23.18 19.69
C GLY A 137 0.39 23.12 21.20
N PHE A 138 0.21 21.96 21.84
CA PHE A 138 0.40 21.81 23.29
C PHE A 138 1.87 21.71 23.67
N LYS A 139 2.20 22.10 24.90
CA LYS A 139 3.46 21.71 25.53
C LYS A 139 3.35 20.27 26.03
N VAL A 140 4.33 19.42 25.74
CA VAL A 140 4.31 18.00 26.16
C VAL A 140 5.56 17.68 26.96
N ASP A 141 5.37 17.05 28.12
CA ASP A 141 6.45 16.54 28.96
C ASP A 141 6.37 15.00 28.98
N ILE A 142 7.37 14.32 28.38
CA ILE A 142 7.50 12.86 28.42
C ILE A 142 8.31 12.46 29.66
N TYR A 143 7.76 11.61 30.51
CA TYR A 143 8.45 11.03 31.67
C TYR A 143 8.81 9.58 31.36
N GLU A 144 10.08 9.32 31.14
CA GLU A 144 10.62 8.02 30.77
C GLU A 144 11.35 7.40 31.96
N ALA A 145 11.03 6.13 32.26
CA ALA A 145 11.62 5.41 33.38
C ALA A 145 13.12 5.13 33.20
N SER A 146 13.57 4.94 31.96
CA SER A 146 14.95 4.63 31.58
C SER A 146 15.74 5.87 31.13
N ASP A 147 16.98 5.63 30.70
CA ASP A 147 17.91 6.65 30.22
C ASP A 147 17.73 6.99 28.73
N LYS A 148 16.81 6.33 28.02
CA LYS A 148 16.54 6.57 26.60
C LYS A 148 15.09 6.29 26.20
N LEU A 149 14.63 6.93 25.13
CA LEU A 149 13.31 6.70 24.54
C LEU A 149 13.31 5.43 23.67
N GLY A 150 12.11 4.93 23.36
CA GLY A 150 11.87 3.79 22.48
C GLY A 150 11.24 2.58 23.18
N GLY A 151 11.25 2.52 24.52
CA GLY A 151 10.56 1.49 25.29
C GLY A 151 10.92 0.07 24.85
N MET A 152 9.92 -0.79 24.66
CA MET A 152 10.15 -2.19 24.25
C MET A 152 10.81 -2.35 22.86
N ALA A 153 10.80 -1.33 22.00
CA ALA A 153 11.58 -1.38 20.76
C ALA A 153 13.09 -1.41 21.06
N VAL A 154 13.57 -0.62 22.03
CA VAL A 154 14.97 -0.67 22.49
C VAL A 154 15.25 -1.93 23.29
N TRP A 155 14.36 -2.21 24.24
CA TRP A 155 14.67 -3.14 25.32
C TRP A 155 14.28 -4.58 25.00
N GLY A 156 13.27 -4.80 24.15
CA GLY A 156 12.78 -6.12 23.77
C GLY A 156 13.35 -6.65 22.46
N ILE A 157 13.58 -5.79 21.46
CA ILE A 157 13.97 -6.23 20.12
C ILE A 157 15.48 -6.37 20.04
N PRO A 158 16.03 -7.52 19.63
CA PRO A 158 17.47 -7.71 19.52
C PRO A 158 18.12 -6.78 18.50
N ARG A 159 19.35 -6.34 18.80
CA ARG A 159 20.16 -5.47 17.92
C ARG A 159 20.36 -6.00 16.49
N PHE A 160 20.31 -7.32 16.31
CA PHE A 160 20.46 -7.94 14.99
C PHE A 160 19.21 -7.73 14.10
N ARG A 161 18.04 -7.39 14.67
CA ARG A 161 16.84 -6.98 13.92
C ARG A 161 16.66 -5.46 13.90
N LEU A 162 16.99 -4.82 15.01
CA LEU A 162 16.88 -3.38 15.17
C LEU A 162 18.23 -2.80 15.64
N PRO A 163 19.10 -2.37 14.72
CA PRO A 163 20.44 -1.90 15.06
C PRO A 163 20.42 -0.69 16.00
N GLU A 164 21.47 -0.59 16.82
CA GLU A 164 21.71 0.56 17.68
C GLU A 164 21.81 1.85 16.84
N GLY A 165 21.27 2.96 17.35
CA GLY A 165 21.20 4.23 16.63
C GLY A 165 19.89 4.41 15.85
N THR A 166 19.23 3.33 15.40
CA THR A 166 18.01 3.43 14.56
C THR A 166 16.89 4.21 15.24
N ILE A 167 16.68 3.95 16.54
CA ILE A 167 15.63 4.60 17.34
C ILE A 167 15.98 6.06 17.57
N GLU A 168 17.26 6.33 17.83
CA GLU A 168 17.78 7.67 18.03
C GLU A 168 17.55 8.56 16.79
N GLN A 169 17.55 7.99 15.58
CA GLN A 169 17.18 8.71 14.36
C GLN A 169 15.71 9.16 14.38
N ASP A 170 14.79 8.25 14.69
CA ASP A 170 13.35 8.56 14.80
C ASP A 170 13.10 9.60 15.91
N VAL A 171 13.74 9.43 17.07
CA VAL A 171 13.65 10.37 18.20
C VAL A 171 14.19 11.76 17.84
N LYS A 172 15.35 11.83 17.19
CA LYS A 172 15.96 13.10 16.76
C LYS A 172 15.02 13.86 15.83
N ARG A 173 14.42 13.17 14.85
CA ARG A 173 13.45 13.76 13.93
C ARG A 173 12.18 14.22 14.63
N LEU A 174 11.64 13.39 15.54
CA LEU A 174 10.47 13.75 16.35
C LEU A 174 10.72 15.03 17.16
N LEU A 175 11.86 15.13 17.86
CA LEU A 175 12.16 16.30 18.70
C LEU A 175 12.51 17.55 17.87
N ALA A 176 13.12 17.37 16.70
CA ALA A 176 13.38 18.47 15.77
C ALA A 176 12.08 19.03 15.18
N HIS A 177 11.16 18.13 14.80
CA HIS A 177 9.82 18.48 14.32
C HIS A 177 8.96 19.08 15.44
N CYS A 178 9.05 18.56 16.67
CA CYS A 178 8.23 18.96 17.81
C CYS A 178 9.09 19.54 18.96
N PRO A 179 9.65 20.75 18.83
CA PRO A 179 10.50 21.36 19.86
C PRO A 179 9.75 21.69 21.17
N GLY A 180 8.41 21.62 21.17
CA GLY A 180 7.57 21.73 22.37
C GLY A 180 7.59 20.51 23.29
N ILE A 181 8.23 19.41 22.88
CA ILE A 181 8.40 18.18 23.68
C ILE A 181 9.62 18.32 24.58
N THR A 182 9.43 18.12 25.89
CA THR A 182 10.51 18.00 26.88
C THR A 182 10.56 16.57 27.41
N VAL A 183 11.75 15.97 27.44
CA VAL A 183 11.93 14.59 27.92
C VAL A 183 12.62 14.57 29.27
N HIS A 184 12.00 13.90 30.24
CA HIS A 184 12.50 13.66 31.58
C HIS A 184 12.89 12.18 31.70
N TYR A 185 14.17 11.89 31.46
CA TYR A 185 14.73 10.54 31.64
C TYR A 185 14.85 10.16 33.11
N ASN A 186 15.02 8.86 33.37
CA ASN A 186 15.19 8.31 34.72
C ASN A 186 14.08 8.78 35.69
N SER A 187 12.86 8.94 35.18
CA SER A 187 11.71 9.48 35.89
C SER A 187 10.56 8.45 35.97
N PRO A 188 10.77 7.27 36.58
CA PRO A 188 9.74 6.26 36.73
C PRO A 188 8.54 6.75 37.56
N LEU A 189 7.33 6.39 37.10
CA LEU A 189 6.08 6.65 37.81
C LEU A 189 6.02 5.85 39.13
N GLY A 190 5.72 6.55 40.22
CA GLY A 190 5.59 6.03 41.58
C GLY A 190 6.82 6.24 42.46
N SER A 191 8.03 6.29 41.88
CA SER A 191 9.28 6.44 42.66
C SER A 191 10.04 7.73 42.40
N ALA A 192 9.98 8.29 41.19
CA ALA A 192 10.59 9.59 40.88
C ALA A 192 9.54 10.70 40.69
N VAL A 193 8.40 10.37 40.08
CA VAL A 193 7.23 11.24 39.94
C VAL A 193 5.97 10.47 40.29
N THR A 194 5.00 11.09 40.95
CA THR A 194 3.72 10.44 41.28
C THR A 194 2.61 10.90 40.35
N LEU A 195 1.56 10.08 40.18
CA LEU A 195 0.42 10.48 39.35
C LEU A 195 -0.23 11.78 39.87
N ASP A 196 -0.31 11.98 41.19
CA ASP A 196 -0.91 13.17 41.80
C ASP A 196 -0.11 14.45 41.53
N GLU A 197 1.23 14.36 41.48
CA GLU A 197 2.09 15.48 41.10
C GLU A 197 1.89 15.85 39.62
N LEU A 198 1.81 14.84 38.75
CA LEU A 198 1.59 15.05 37.33
C LEU A 198 0.23 15.71 37.07
N LYS A 199 -0.85 15.23 37.72
CA LYS A 199 -2.19 15.83 37.63
C LYS A 199 -2.26 17.26 38.16
N LYS A 200 -1.41 17.65 39.11
CA LYS A 200 -1.32 19.04 39.60
C LYS A 200 -0.56 19.95 38.64
N LYS A 201 0.44 19.41 37.93
CA LYS A 201 1.32 20.16 37.03
C LYS A 201 0.73 20.31 35.62
N HIS A 202 0.03 19.29 35.14
CA HIS A 202 -0.46 19.18 33.76
C HIS A 202 -1.98 19.10 33.70
N GLN A 203 -2.57 19.53 32.59
CA GLN A 203 -4.03 19.51 32.41
C GLN A 203 -4.55 18.13 32.01
N ALA A 204 -3.69 17.25 31.51
CA ALA A 204 -3.99 15.85 31.23
C ALA A 204 -2.73 14.98 31.41
N VAL A 205 -2.94 13.69 31.68
CA VAL A 205 -1.87 12.68 31.77
C VAL A 205 -2.23 11.50 30.86
N VAL A 206 -1.26 11.04 30.07
CA VAL A 206 -1.38 9.85 29.22
C VAL A 206 -0.42 8.78 29.70
N LEU A 207 -0.94 7.63 30.12
CA LEU A 207 -0.19 6.48 30.62
C LEU A 207 0.11 5.52 29.46
N THR A 208 1.38 5.43 29.07
CA THR A 208 1.90 4.56 28.00
C THR A 208 3.07 3.71 28.52
N ILE A 209 2.91 3.15 29.72
CA ILE A 209 3.98 2.47 30.48
C ILE A 209 4.47 1.15 29.86
N GLY A 210 3.72 0.59 28.91
CA GLY A 210 4.07 -0.66 28.21
C GLY A 210 3.97 -1.93 29.07
N ALA A 211 4.16 -3.09 28.45
CA ALA A 211 4.18 -4.40 29.11
C ALA A 211 5.62 -4.91 29.27
N THR A 212 6.33 -4.37 30.27
CA THR A 212 7.78 -4.50 30.43
C THR A 212 8.25 -5.75 31.18
N PHE A 213 7.34 -6.62 31.63
CA PHE A 213 7.67 -7.83 32.39
C PHE A 213 7.11 -9.07 31.71
N GLY A 214 7.88 -10.17 31.73
CA GLY A 214 7.38 -11.47 31.27
C GLY A 214 6.36 -12.09 32.23
N LYS A 215 5.43 -12.88 31.67
CA LYS A 215 4.56 -13.78 32.43
C LYS A 215 5.35 -15.04 32.82
N THR A 216 5.05 -15.60 33.99
CA THR A 216 5.63 -16.87 34.43
C THR A 216 4.98 -18.05 33.70
N ILE A 217 5.62 -19.23 33.74
CA ILE A 217 5.12 -20.44 33.06
C ILE A 217 3.91 -21.01 33.82
N GLY A 218 3.91 -20.88 35.15
CA GLY A 218 2.89 -21.38 36.06
C GLY A 218 3.07 -22.86 36.41
N VAL A 219 4.31 -23.36 36.43
CA VAL A 219 4.63 -24.78 36.73
C VAL A 219 5.51 -24.91 37.98
N PRO A 220 5.45 -26.03 38.72
CA PRO A 220 6.35 -26.28 39.84
C PRO A 220 7.83 -26.19 39.41
N GLY A 221 8.65 -25.61 40.28
CA GLY A 221 10.09 -25.44 40.06
C GLY A 221 10.48 -24.22 39.20
N GLU A 222 9.51 -23.42 38.72
CA GLU A 222 9.80 -22.27 37.85
C GLU A 222 10.63 -21.15 38.49
N ASP A 223 10.74 -21.10 39.82
CA ASP A 223 11.56 -20.14 40.56
C ASP A 223 13.07 -20.47 40.51
N HIS A 224 13.47 -21.55 39.84
CA HIS A 224 14.87 -21.93 39.72
C HIS A 224 15.68 -20.84 38.99
N LYS A 225 16.89 -20.52 39.48
CA LYS A 225 17.75 -19.42 38.97
C LYS A 225 18.10 -19.46 37.47
N ASN A 226 18.00 -20.64 36.85
CA ASN A 226 18.25 -20.83 35.41
C ASN A 226 16.96 -20.81 34.57
N VAL A 227 15.83 -20.47 35.18
CA VAL A 227 14.57 -20.15 34.51
C VAL A 227 14.47 -18.63 34.48
N LEU A 228 14.52 -18.07 33.28
CA LEU A 228 14.47 -16.62 33.07
C LEU A 228 13.21 -16.25 32.32
N ASP A 229 12.64 -15.09 32.59
CA ASP A 229 11.61 -14.54 31.73
C ASP A 229 12.24 -13.99 30.44
N GLY A 230 11.57 -14.17 29.31
CA GLY A 230 12.09 -13.82 27.99
C GLY A 230 12.32 -12.31 27.82
N VAL A 231 11.44 -11.49 28.41
CA VAL A 231 11.55 -10.03 28.37
C VAL A 231 12.78 -9.56 29.15
N GLY A 232 12.96 -10.07 30.37
CA GLY A 232 14.11 -9.79 31.22
C GLY A 232 15.42 -10.26 30.60
N PHE A 233 15.44 -11.45 29.99
CA PHE A 233 16.59 -11.95 29.24
C PHE A 233 16.96 -11.01 28.08
N LEU A 234 16.00 -10.67 27.21
CA LEU A 234 16.24 -9.78 26.07
C LEU A 234 16.70 -8.39 26.53
N ARG A 235 16.10 -7.83 27.58
CA ARG A 235 16.51 -6.55 28.17
C ARG A 235 17.99 -6.56 28.60
N ARG A 236 18.45 -7.63 29.24
CA ARG A 236 19.86 -7.78 29.64
C ARG A 236 20.80 -7.82 28.42
N ILE A 237 20.44 -8.60 27.41
CA ILE A 237 21.22 -8.70 26.17
C ILE A 237 21.28 -7.36 25.43
N ASN A 238 20.16 -6.65 25.34
CA ASN A 238 20.08 -5.33 24.70
C ASN A 238 20.78 -4.22 25.49
N SER A 239 20.91 -4.40 26.82
CA SER A 239 21.74 -3.56 27.70
C SER A 239 23.25 -3.80 27.52
N GLY A 240 23.65 -4.73 26.65
CA GLY A 240 25.04 -5.00 26.31
C GLY A 240 25.63 -6.24 26.99
N GLU A 241 24.87 -6.96 27.83
CA GLU A 241 25.37 -8.19 28.43
C GLU A 241 25.60 -9.27 27.34
N ARG A 242 26.69 -10.02 27.47
CA ARG A 242 27.01 -11.20 26.65
C ARG A 242 27.40 -12.37 27.55
N PRO A 243 26.46 -12.89 28.37
CA PRO A 243 26.76 -13.95 29.33
C PRO A 243 27.08 -15.26 28.63
N THR A 244 28.03 -16.03 29.16
CA THR A 244 28.18 -17.44 28.78
C THR A 244 26.96 -18.21 29.31
N LEU A 245 26.21 -18.82 28.40
CA LEU A 245 25.04 -19.63 28.74
C LEU A 245 25.38 -21.13 28.69
N PRO A 246 24.55 -21.99 29.31
CA PRO A 246 24.69 -23.43 29.20
C PRO A 246 24.56 -23.97 27.76
N GLU A 247 25.06 -25.18 27.51
CA GLU A 247 25.10 -25.75 26.16
C GLU A 247 23.72 -25.93 25.50
N THR A 248 22.71 -26.24 26.31
CA THR A 248 21.32 -26.46 25.86
C THR A 248 20.39 -25.44 26.52
N VAL A 249 19.72 -24.63 25.70
CA VAL A 249 18.72 -23.65 26.12
C VAL A 249 17.35 -24.05 25.55
N LEU A 250 16.34 -24.10 26.42
CA LEU A 250 14.94 -24.29 26.01
C LEU A 250 14.21 -22.95 26.09
N VAL A 251 13.49 -22.59 25.04
CA VAL A 251 12.64 -21.39 25.00
C VAL A 251 11.19 -21.84 24.92
N ILE A 252 10.36 -21.38 25.84
CA ILE A 252 8.94 -21.77 25.93
C ILE A 252 8.09 -20.66 25.35
N GLY A 253 7.31 -20.96 24.32
CA GLY A 253 6.44 -20.00 23.66
C GLY A 253 6.53 -20.08 22.14
N GLY A 254 5.63 -19.37 21.45
CA GLY A 254 5.57 -19.35 19.99
C GLY A 254 5.37 -17.96 19.40
N GLY A 255 5.48 -16.90 20.19
CA GLY A 255 5.38 -15.51 19.71
C GLY A 255 6.74 -14.91 19.37
N ASP A 256 6.74 -13.65 18.96
CA ASP A 256 7.97 -12.95 18.56
C ASP A 256 9.01 -12.88 19.68
N VAL A 257 8.60 -12.70 20.94
CA VAL A 257 9.51 -12.75 22.10
C VAL A 257 10.26 -14.09 22.15
N ALA A 258 9.61 -15.19 21.79
CA ALA A 258 10.25 -16.51 21.76
C ALA A 258 11.26 -16.62 20.61
N MET A 259 10.92 -16.08 19.43
CA MET A 259 11.83 -16.05 18.28
C MET A 259 13.05 -15.16 18.55
N ASP A 260 12.84 -13.99 19.13
CA ASP A 260 13.92 -13.08 19.50
C ASP A 260 14.80 -13.69 20.59
N ALA A 261 14.21 -14.26 21.64
CA ALA A 261 14.95 -14.87 22.74
C ALA A 261 15.77 -16.09 22.27
N CYS A 262 15.21 -16.95 21.40
CA CYS A 262 15.93 -18.14 20.93
C CYS A 262 17.11 -17.75 20.02
N ARG A 263 16.91 -16.78 19.12
CA ARG A 263 17.96 -16.26 18.23
C ARG A 263 19.03 -15.48 18.99
N ALA A 264 18.65 -14.73 20.02
CA ALA A 264 19.59 -14.07 20.92
C ALA A 264 20.39 -15.09 21.75
N ALA A 265 19.74 -16.11 22.31
CA ALA A 265 20.41 -17.18 23.05
C ALA A 265 21.40 -17.94 22.15
N LYS A 266 21.03 -18.26 20.89
CA LYS A 266 21.89 -18.94 19.93
C LYS A 266 23.21 -18.21 19.65
N ARG A 267 23.22 -16.87 19.80
CA ARG A 267 24.41 -16.02 19.64
C ARG A 267 25.30 -15.98 20.87
N MET A 268 24.85 -16.47 22.03
CA MET A 268 25.62 -16.39 23.27
C MET A 268 26.76 -17.41 23.34
N PRO A 269 27.88 -17.07 24.01
CA PRO A 269 28.95 -18.03 24.24
C PRO A 269 28.44 -19.24 25.03
N GLY A 270 28.94 -20.43 24.70
CA GLY A 270 28.60 -21.68 25.39
C GLY A 270 27.39 -22.42 24.81
N VAL A 271 26.49 -21.73 24.09
CA VAL A 271 25.29 -22.37 23.52
C VAL A 271 25.63 -23.20 22.28
N LYS A 272 25.22 -24.46 22.29
CA LYS A 272 25.29 -25.36 21.13
C LYS A 272 23.90 -25.61 20.54
N THR A 273 22.93 -25.87 21.42
CA THR A 273 21.57 -26.26 21.06
C THR A 273 20.56 -25.29 21.65
N VAL A 274 19.65 -24.80 20.82
CA VAL A 274 18.48 -24.04 21.23
C VAL A 274 17.25 -24.75 20.70
N LYS A 275 16.28 -25.02 21.57
CA LYS A 275 14.97 -25.57 21.18
C LYS A 275 13.86 -24.64 21.61
N VAL A 276 12.92 -24.36 20.71
CA VAL A 276 11.67 -23.69 21.03
C VAL A 276 10.60 -24.75 21.26
N LEU A 277 9.95 -24.70 22.42
CA LEU A 277 8.87 -25.59 22.80
C LEU A 277 7.54 -24.85 22.66
N TYR A 278 6.65 -25.38 21.81
CA TYR A 278 5.34 -24.80 21.57
C TYR A 278 4.23 -25.82 21.79
N ARG A 279 3.23 -25.43 22.59
CA ARG A 279 2.12 -26.29 23.00
C ARG A 279 1.09 -26.60 21.90
N ARG A 280 1.20 -25.96 20.73
CA ARG A 280 0.30 -26.18 19.58
C ARG A 280 1.09 -26.51 18.32
N GLY A 281 0.39 -26.68 17.20
CA GLY A 281 0.96 -26.93 15.88
C GLY A 281 1.59 -25.69 15.26
N PRO A 282 2.22 -25.85 14.07
CA PRO A 282 2.85 -24.74 13.34
C PRO A 282 1.85 -23.68 12.89
N ASP A 283 0.62 -24.06 12.51
CA ASP A 283 -0.39 -23.13 11.99
C ASP A 283 -0.95 -22.21 13.08
N GLU A 284 -0.90 -22.64 14.35
CA GLU A 284 -1.32 -21.83 15.50
C GLU A 284 -0.20 -20.97 16.08
N MET A 285 1.02 -21.00 15.53
CA MET A 285 2.16 -20.24 16.05
C MET A 285 1.95 -18.74 15.80
N PRO A 286 1.91 -17.89 16.85
CA PRO A 286 1.64 -16.46 16.68
C PRO A 286 2.83 -15.66 16.15
N ALA A 287 4.05 -16.20 16.18
CA ALA A 287 5.23 -15.53 15.65
C ALA A 287 5.05 -15.24 14.17
N ARG A 288 5.59 -14.09 13.74
CA ARG A 288 5.57 -13.71 12.34
C ARG A 288 6.33 -14.72 11.49
N ARG A 289 5.83 -14.96 10.27
CA ARG A 289 6.41 -15.95 9.35
C ARG A 289 7.88 -15.68 9.05
N ASP A 290 8.28 -14.41 8.93
CA ASP A 290 9.67 -14.07 8.65
C ASP A 290 10.59 -14.25 9.86
N GLU A 291 10.09 -14.02 11.08
CA GLU A 291 10.83 -14.31 12.31
C GLU A 291 11.02 -15.81 12.51
N LEU A 292 9.97 -16.58 12.22
CA LEU A 292 10.02 -18.03 12.21
C LEU A 292 11.02 -18.56 11.18
N LYS A 293 10.98 -18.05 9.93
CA LYS A 293 11.96 -18.37 8.88
C LYS A 293 13.38 -18.04 9.33
N GLY A 294 13.59 -16.88 9.94
CA GLY A 294 14.89 -16.46 10.46
C GLY A 294 15.42 -17.41 11.55
N ALA A 295 14.58 -17.82 12.49
CA ALA A 295 14.96 -18.80 13.52
C ALA A 295 15.32 -20.16 12.90
N LEU A 296 14.53 -20.64 11.95
CA LEU A 296 14.80 -21.90 11.24
C LEU A 296 16.09 -21.84 10.41
N ALA A 297 16.33 -20.72 9.71
CA ALA A 297 17.55 -20.49 8.93
C ALA A 297 18.82 -20.44 9.82
N GLU A 298 18.67 -20.08 11.09
CA GLU A 298 19.74 -20.12 12.10
C GLU A 298 19.88 -21.49 12.80
N ASN A 299 19.21 -22.53 12.27
CA ASN A 299 19.20 -23.91 12.79
C ASN A 299 18.68 -24.02 14.23
N ILE A 300 17.63 -23.27 14.56
CA ILE A 300 16.91 -23.41 15.82
C ILE A 300 15.82 -24.46 15.65
N GLU A 301 15.82 -25.46 16.53
CA GLU A 301 14.84 -26.55 16.51
C GLU A 301 13.52 -26.06 17.13
N ILE A 302 12.40 -26.36 16.48
CA ILE A 302 11.07 -26.07 17.00
C ILE A 302 10.35 -27.38 17.25
N VAL A 303 10.03 -27.63 18.51
CA VAL A 303 9.26 -28.79 18.95
C VAL A 303 7.83 -28.34 19.17
N TYR A 304 6.96 -28.75 18.25
CA TYR A 304 5.52 -28.51 18.33
C TYR A 304 4.83 -29.52 19.25
N ASN A 305 3.59 -29.20 19.62
CA ASN A 305 2.70 -30.08 20.36
C ASN A 305 3.34 -30.61 21.66
N ILE A 306 4.00 -29.72 22.39
CA ILE A 306 4.70 -30.04 23.64
C ILE A 306 4.45 -28.92 24.66
N GLN A 307 4.08 -29.31 25.87
CA GLN A 307 3.74 -28.38 26.95
C GLN A 307 4.56 -28.71 28.21
N PRO A 308 5.21 -27.73 28.85
CA PRO A 308 5.90 -27.93 30.12
C PRO A 308 4.90 -28.22 31.26
N THR A 309 5.28 -29.08 32.18
CA THR A 309 4.50 -29.40 33.39
C THR A 309 5.28 -29.21 34.68
N GLU A 310 6.62 -29.30 34.66
CA GLU A 310 7.48 -29.13 35.84
C GLU A 310 8.93 -28.81 35.44
N VAL A 311 9.62 -27.96 36.20
CA VAL A 311 11.07 -27.80 36.13
C VAL A 311 11.71 -28.74 37.16
N VAL A 312 12.37 -29.78 36.68
CA VAL A 312 13.00 -30.81 37.49
C VAL A 312 14.46 -30.42 37.74
N GLN A 313 14.87 -30.43 39.00
CA GLN A 313 16.28 -30.27 39.37
C GLN A 313 16.89 -31.64 39.65
N ASN A 314 17.98 -31.97 38.95
CA ASN A 314 18.71 -33.21 39.15
C ASN A 314 19.74 -33.06 40.28
N ASP A 315 20.14 -34.20 40.86
CA ASP A 315 21.10 -34.26 41.97
C ASP A 315 22.50 -33.70 41.61
N ASP A 316 22.87 -33.71 40.33
CA ASP A 316 24.13 -33.15 39.81
C ASP A 316 24.09 -31.63 39.59
N GLY A 317 22.94 -30.98 39.89
CA GLY A 317 22.72 -29.55 39.72
C GLY A 317 22.28 -29.15 38.30
N THR A 318 22.09 -30.09 37.37
CA THR A 318 21.46 -29.83 36.08
C THR A 318 19.94 -29.70 36.23
N ILE A 319 19.28 -29.10 35.23
CA ILE A 319 17.82 -29.02 35.20
C ILE A 319 17.28 -29.79 33.99
N ALA A 320 16.06 -30.30 34.12
CA ALA A 320 15.29 -30.82 33.01
C ALA A 320 13.92 -30.17 33.02
N LEU A 321 13.32 -30.03 31.85
CA LEU A 321 11.95 -29.56 31.73
C LEU A 321 11.06 -30.76 31.44
N ARG A 322 10.26 -31.17 32.42
CA ARG A 322 9.26 -32.19 32.23
C ARG A 322 8.15 -31.63 31.35
N CYS A 323 7.85 -32.36 30.30
CA CYS A 323 6.88 -31.96 29.30
C CYS A 323 5.90 -33.10 29.03
N VAL A 324 4.74 -32.74 28.49
CA VAL A 324 3.76 -33.67 27.93
C VAL A 324 3.52 -33.33 26.47
N ARG A 325 3.14 -34.33 25.68
CA ARG A 325 2.65 -34.13 24.32
C ARG A 325 1.21 -33.61 24.34
N THR A 326 0.89 -32.80 23.35
CA THR A 326 -0.45 -32.24 23.17
C THR A 326 -1.01 -32.60 21.80
N GLU A 327 -2.33 -32.59 21.68
CA GLU A 327 -3.03 -32.59 20.40
C GLU A 327 -3.94 -31.35 20.30
N LEU A 328 -4.33 -31.01 19.07
CA LEU A 328 -5.19 -29.86 18.83
C LEU A 328 -6.65 -30.24 19.12
N GLY A 329 -7.24 -29.61 20.12
CA GLY A 329 -8.66 -29.67 20.45
C GLY A 329 -9.49 -28.65 19.67
N ASP A 330 -10.58 -28.20 20.29
CA ASP A 330 -11.45 -27.18 19.71
C ASP A 330 -10.78 -25.79 19.71
N PRO A 331 -11.13 -24.90 18.76
CA PRO A 331 -10.74 -23.48 18.80
C PRO A 331 -11.10 -22.80 20.12
N ASP A 332 -10.21 -21.93 20.62
CA ASP A 332 -10.46 -21.00 21.72
C ASP A 332 -11.11 -19.68 21.21
N GLU A 333 -11.26 -18.70 22.09
CA GLU A 333 -11.92 -17.41 21.79
C GLU A 333 -11.16 -16.58 20.76
N ASP A 334 -9.84 -16.77 20.65
CA ASP A 334 -9.01 -16.09 19.65
C ASP A 334 -8.92 -16.88 18.32
N GLY A 335 -9.64 -18.01 18.24
CA GLY A 335 -9.73 -18.88 17.08
C GLY A 335 -8.62 -19.93 16.99
N ARG A 336 -7.59 -19.88 17.86
CA ARG A 336 -6.52 -20.89 17.87
C ARG A 336 -7.01 -22.17 18.54
N ARG A 337 -6.58 -23.32 18.04
CA ARG A 337 -6.97 -24.60 18.64
C ARG A 337 -6.36 -24.77 20.02
N ARG A 338 -7.16 -25.23 20.99
CA ARG A 338 -6.70 -25.47 22.36
C ARG A 338 -5.76 -26.67 22.41
N PRO A 339 -4.66 -26.61 23.17
CA PRO A 339 -3.85 -27.79 23.42
C PRO A 339 -4.58 -28.74 24.38
N VAL A 340 -4.71 -30.01 24.00
CA VAL A 340 -5.24 -31.08 24.85
C VAL A 340 -4.10 -32.02 25.19
N VAL A 341 -3.88 -32.31 26.46
CA VAL A 341 -2.78 -33.16 26.93
C VAL A 341 -3.03 -34.61 26.52
N ILE A 342 -2.00 -35.26 25.99
CA ILE A 342 -1.99 -36.71 25.74
C ILE A 342 -1.47 -37.39 27.00
N GLU A 343 -2.35 -38.07 27.72
CA GLU A 343 -2.01 -38.79 28.96
C GLU A 343 -0.92 -39.86 28.72
N GLY A 344 0.03 -39.99 29.64
CA GLY A 344 1.12 -40.99 29.54
C GLY A 344 2.25 -40.62 28.57
N SER A 345 2.31 -39.36 28.13
CA SER A 345 3.32 -38.83 27.20
C SER A 345 4.43 -38.02 27.87
N GLU A 346 4.57 -38.16 29.19
CA GLU A 346 5.54 -37.44 29.98
C GLU A 346 6.98 -37.74 29.52
N GLU A 347 7.75 -36.70 29.24
CA GLU A 347 9.16 -36.81 28.91
C GLU A 347 9.97 -35.67 29.56
N ASP A 348 11.17 -35.98 30.03
CA ASP A 348 12.09 -35.00 30.59
C ASP A 348 13.07 -34.52 29.51
N VAL A 349 13.01 -33.23 29.18
CA VAL A 349 13.92 -32.61 28.21
C VAL A 349 15.10 -31.99 28.96
N ALA A 350 16.27 -32.63 28.90
CA ALA A 350 17.49 -32.16 29.57
C ALA A 350 17.94 -30.79 29.03
N CYS A 351 18.24 -29.86 29.93
CA CYS A 351 18.71 -28.52 29.56
C CYS A 351 19.58 -27.89 30.64
N GLY A 352 20.24 -26.77 30.33
CA GLY A 352 20.93 -25.97 31.34
C GLY A 352 20.17 -24.70 31.73
N MET A 353 19.26 -24.26 30.86
CA MET A 353 18.50 -23.03 31.01
C MET A 353 17.15 -23.13 30.31
N VAL A 354 16.15 -22.49 30.92
CA VAL A 354 14.81 -22.31 30.36
C VAL A 354 14.53 -20.81 30.26
N ILE A 355 14.01 -20.37 29.11
CA ILE A 355 13.56 -18.99 28.89
C ILE A 355 12.05 -18.99 28.64
N ALA A 356 11.29 -18.39 29.55
CA ALA A 356 9.84 -18.30 29.50
C ALA A 356 9.40 -17.11 28.65
N ALA A 357 8.93 -17.36 27.43
CA ALA A 357 8.40 -16.36 26.49
C ALA A 357 6.89 -16.56 26.28
N VAL A 358 6.14 -16.67 27.38
CA VAL A 358 4.71 -17.03 27.40
C VAL A 358 3.76 -15.84 27.53
N GLY A 359 4.27 -14.62 27.36
CA GLY A 359 3.50 -13.37 27.34
C GLY A 359 4.13 -12.27 28.19
N GLN A 360 3.50 -11.11 28.17
CA GLN A 360 3.97 -9.89 28.84
C GLN A 360 2.87 -9.32 29.74
N LYS A 361 3.27 -8.56 30.75
CA LYS A 361 2.39 -7.81 31.65
C LYS A 361 2.97 -6.43 31.98
N ALA A 362 2.08 -5.51 32.31
CA ALA A 362 2.42 -4.24 32.95
C ALA A 362 2.18 -4.33 34.46
N THR A 363 3.04 -3.67 35.24
CA THR A 363 2.89 -3.57 36.69
C THR A 363 3.34 -2.18 37.13
N ASN A 364 2.58 -1.55 38.02
CA ASN A 364 2.97 -0.30 38.66
C ASN A 364 2.27 -0.15 40.01
N ASP A 365 3.05 -0.09 41.09
CA ASP A 365 2.54 -0.08 42.46
C ASP A 365 1.73 1.19 42.79
N ASP A 366 2.08 2.36 42.25
CA ASP A 366 1.35 3.62 42.46
C ASP A 366 -0.05 3.57 41.81
N LEU A 367 -0.13 3.04 40.59
CA LEU A 367 -1.40 2.83 39.89
C LEU A 367 -2.24 1.74 40.58
N GLU A 368 -1.62 0.65 41.05
CA GLU A 368 -2.31 -0.41 41.79
C GLU A 368 -2.90 0.12 43.11
N ALA A 369 -2.13 0.90 43.87
CA ALA A 369 -2.60 1.52 45.11
C ALA A 369 -3.79 2.47 44.89
N LYS A 370 -3.93 3.03 43.68
CA LYS A 370 -5.06 3.87 43.26
C LYS A 370 -6.20 3.07 42.60
N GLY A 371 -6.09 1.75 42.53
CA GLY A 371 -7.10 0.87 41.92
C GLY A 371 -7.15 0.95 40.38
N LEU A 372 -6.16 1.59 39.75
CA LEU A 372 -6.06 1.82 38.30
C LEU A 372 -5.42 0.65 37.54
N MET A 373 -4.95 -0.39 38.24
CA MET A 373 -4.40 -1.59 37.62
C MET A 373 -5.39 -2.75 37.72
N ASP A 374 -5.50 -3.51 36.64
CA ASP A 374 -5.85 -4.93 36.67
C ASP A 374 -4.59 -5.75 36.98
N TRP A 375 -4.69 -7.08 36.96
CA TRP A 375 -3.57 -7.98 37.26
C TRP A 375 -2.40 -7.88 36.27
N ASP A 376 -2.62 -7.41 35.03
CA ASP A 376 -1.58 -7.32 33.99
C ASP A 376 -1.57 -6.03 33.15
N ARG A 377 -2.45 -5.05 33.43
CA ARG A 377 -2.60 -3.84 32.61
C ARG A 377 -3.29 -2.69 33.37
N VAL A 378 -3.16 -1.47 32.85
CA VAL A 378 -3.88 -0.29 33.32
C VAL A 378 -5.36 -0.41 32.91
N LYS A 379 -6.27 -0.16 33.85
CA LYS A 379 -7.72 -0.09 33.60
C LYS A 379 -8.04 1.17 32.80
N THR A 380 -8.54 0.98 31.61
CA THR A 380 -8.97 2.06 30.73
C THR A 380 -10.10 1.59 29.82
N ASP A 381 -10.89 2.52 29.33
CA ASP A 381 -11.96 2.29 28.38
C ASP A 381 -11.44 2.44 26.93
N TRP A 382 -11.74 1.47 26.05
CA TRP A 382 -11.26 1.51 24.66
C TRP A 382 -11.87 2.66 23.85
N ASP A 383 -13.12 3.00 24.12
CA ASP A 383 -13.90 3.97 23.34
C ASP A 383 -13.57 5.43 23.67
N THR A 384 -12.90 5.67 24.79
CA THR A 384 -12.53 7.01 25.27
C THR A 384 -11.06 7.14 25.64
N MET A 385 -10.34 6.02 25.78
CA MET A 385 -8.99 5.94 26.35
C MET A 385 -8.88 6.46 27.79
N GLN A 386 -9.99 6.74 28.47
CA GLN A 386 -10.00 7.28 29.83
C GLN A 386 -9.90 6.17 30.88
N THR A 387 -9.16 6.48 31.95
CA THR A 387 -9.19 5.70 33.18
C THR A 387 -10.34 6.18 34.08
N SER A 388 -10.50 5.57 35.26
CA SER A 388 -11.46 6.08 36.25
C SER A 388 -11.07 7.41 36.90
N GLU A 389 -9.83 7.88 36.69
CA GLU A 389 -9.36 9.18 37.16
C GLU A 389 -9.55 10.26 36.10
N ASP A 390 -10.24 11.36 36.47
CA ASP A 390 -10.50 12.48 35.57
C ASP A 390 -9.19 13.11 35.05
N GLY A 391 -9.16 13.37 33.74
CA GLY A 391 -7.98 13.87 33.02
C GLY A 391 -6.84 12.87 32.83
N VAL A 392 -7.03 11.59 33.16
CA VAL A 392 -6.01 10.53 32.99
C VAL A 392 -6.46 9.51 31.95
N PHE A 393 -5.62 9.33 30.93
CA PHE A 393 -5.82 8.43 29.80
C PHE A 393 -4.76 7.34 29.79
N ALA A 394 -5.01 6.21 29.12
CA ALA A 394 -4.02 5.16 28.95
C ALA A 394 -4.07 4.52 27.56
N GLY A 395 -2.90 4.11 27.05
CA GLY A 395 -2.77 3.49 25.74
C GLY A 395 -1.50 2.62 25.59
N GLY A 396 -1.39 1.95 24.46
CA GLY A 396 -0.29 1.01 24.17
C GLY A 396 -0.41 -0.30 24.96
N ASP A 397 0.66 -1.08 24.94
CA ASP A 397 0.66 -2.44 25.50
C ASP A 397 0.35 -2.49 27.00
N GLY A 398 0.69 -1.42 27.72
CA GLY A 398 0.44 -1.33 29.16
C GLY A 398 -1.05 -1.22 29.51
N ALA A 399 -1.90 -0.87 28.55
CA ALA A 399 -3.34 -0.72 28.73
C ALA A 399 -4.15 -1.82 28.04
N PHE A 400 -3.67 -2.34 26.90
CA PHE A 400 -4.44 -3.28 26.06
C PHE A 400 -3.75 -4.63 25.82
N GLY A 401 -2.61 -4.88 26.49
CA GLY A 401 -1.83 -6.11 26.32
C GLY A 401 -0.82 -6.02 25.16
N GLY A 402 0.10 -6.97 25.09
CA GLY A 402 1.17 -6.98 24.09
C GLY A 402 0.62 -6.95 22.66
N SER A 403 1.07 -5.97 21.87
CA SER A 403 0.65 -5.72 20.49
C SER A 403 1.86 -5.48 19.58
N SER A 404 1.62 -5.24 18.29
CA SER A 404 2.69 -4.83 17.37
C SER A 404 3.09 -3.36 17.58
N ILE A 405 4.30 -2.97 17.14
CA ILE A 405 4.75 -1.56 17.26
C ILE A 405 3.76 -0.59 16.59
N ILE A 406 3.21 -0.97 15.43
CA ILE A 406 2.33 -0.10 14.66
C ILE A 406 0.95 0.05 15.32
N GLU A 407 0.47 -0.97 16.05
CA GLU A 407 -0.74 -0.87 16.88
C GLU A 407 -0.49 -0.01 18.12
N ALA A 408 0.68 -0.12 18.76
CA ALA A 408 1.05 0.76 19.85
C ALA A 408 1.07 2.24 19.41
N ILE A 409 1.60 2.54 18.21
CA ILE A 409 1.55 3.89 17.62
C ILE A 409 0.09 4.33 17.42
N GLN A 410 -0.79 3.46 16.88
CA GLN A 410 -2.22 3.76 16.74
C GLN A 410 -2.87 4.10 18.10
N HIS A 411 -2.56 3.35 19.16
CA HIS A 411 -3.07 3.65 20.50
C HIS A 411 -2.62 5.04 20.98
N GLY A 412 -1.39 5.45 20.62
CA GLY A 412 -0.88 6.79 20.87
C GLY A 412 -1.70 7.88 20.17
N HIS A 413 -1.91 7.76 18.86
CA HIS A 413 -2.76 8.69 18.09
C HIS A 413 -4.18 8.75 18.64
N ARG A 414 -4.75 7.60 18.98
CA ARG A 414 -6.09 7.49 19.55
C ARG A 414 -6.17 8.16 20.93
N ALA A 415 -5.19 7.95 21.81
CA ALA A 415 -5.14 8.62 23.10
C ALA A 415 -5.02 10.15 22.94
N ALA A 416 -4.16 10.63 22.03
CA ALA A 416 -4.02 12.05 21.74
C ALA A 416 -5.34 12.67 21.23
N TYR A 417 -6.08 11.96 20.38
CA TYR A 417 -7.40 12.39 19.91
C TYR A 417 -8.37 12.67 21.07
N TYR A 418 -8.51 11.75 22.02
CA TYR A 418 -9.42 11.92 23.15
C TYR A 418 -8.93 12.94 24.18
N VAL A 419 -7.62 13.07 24.38
CA VAL A 419 -7.04 14.15 25.20
C VAL A 419 -7.37 15.52 24.61
N LYS A 420 -7.22 15.69 23.29
CA LYS A 420 -7.58 16.94 22.59
C LYS A 420 -9.07 17.26 22.80
N ALA A 421 -9.93 16.27 22.63
CA ALA A 421 -11.37 16.44 22.82
C ALA A 421 -11.74 16.83 24.25
N TYR A 422 -11.11 16.19 25.25
CA TYR A 422 -11.27 16.49 26.66
C TYR A 422 -10.84 17.92 27.01
N LEU A 423 -9.64 18.34 26.59
CA LEU A 423 -9.14 19.70 26.86
C LEU A 423 -9.95 20.79 26.14
N ASN A 424 -10.55 20.46 24.98
CA ASN A 424 -11.48 21.32 24.27
C ASN A 424 -12.91 21.29 24.84
N LYS A 425 -13.15 20.51 25.91
CA LYS A 425 -14.46 20.36 26.57
C LYS A 425 -15.56 19.94 25.61
N GLN A 426 -15.23 19.07 24.66
CA GLN A 426 -16.20 18.52 23.71
C GLN A 426 -17.09 17.49 24.41
N THR A 427 -18.40 17.62 24.28
CA THR A 427 -19.37 16.72 24.95
C THR A 427 -19.83 15.56 24.07
N ASN A 428 -19.74 15.69 22.74
CA ASN A 428 -20.13 14.67 21.76
C ASN A 428 -18.93 14.34 20.85
N VAL A 429 -17.97 13.60 21.40
CA VAL A 429 -16.77 13.18 20.66
C VAL A 429 -17.15 12.02 19.76
N LEU A 430 -16.78 12.10 18.48
CA LEU A 430 -16.98 10.98 17.56
C LEU A 430 -15.99 9.85 17.90
N PRO A 431 -16.33 8.58 17.62
CA PRO A 431 -15.37 7.50 17.74
C PRO A 431 -14.13 7.79 16.88
N TYR A 432 -12.94 7.58 17.44
CA TYR A 432 -11.70 7.76 16.69
C TYR A 432 -11.70 6.85 15.46
N GLN A 433 -11.33 7.43 14.32
CA GLN A 433 -11.10 6.74 13.07
C GLN A 433 -9.66 7.01 12.63
N THR A 434 -8.99 5.98 12.12
CA THR A 434 -7.66 6.15 11.54
C THR A 434 -7.73 7.12 10.36
N PRO A 435 -6.99 8.23 10.38
CA PRO A 435 -6.98 9.17 9.27
C PRO A 435 -6.31 8.52 8.06
N MET A 436 -6.91 8.69 6.88
CA MET A 436 -6.40 8.20 5.61
C MET A 436 -6.06 9.42 4.75
N HIS A 437 -4.77 9.63 4.52
CA HIS A 437 -4.27 10.68 3.64
C HIS A 437 -3.61 10.02 2.43
N THR A 438 -3.97 10.48 1.22
CA THR A 438 -3.32 10.02 -0.02
C THR A 438 -2.98 11.24 -0.86
N ARG A 439 -1.74 11.28 -1.33
CA ARG A 439 -1.24 12.37 -2.18
C ARG A 439 -1.52 12.05 -3.65
N ASN A 440 -1.86 13.07 -4.43
CA ASN A 440 -1.98 12.93 -5.87
C ASN A 440 -0.59 12.80 -6.53
N VAL A 441 -0.09 11.57 -6.61
CA VAL A 441 1.16 11.22 -7.30
C VAL A 441 0.83 10.69 -8.69
N LEU A 442 1.53 11.20 -9.71
CA LEU A 442 1.41 10.77 -11.10
C LEU A 442 1.41 9.24 -11.19
N LEU A 443 0.50 8.68 -11.98
CA LEU A 443 0.51 7.25 -12.27
C LEU A 443 1.65 6.95 -13.23
N ALA A 444 2.82 6.70 -12.67
CA ALA A 444 3.95 6.17 -13.41
C ALA A 444 4.12 4.70 -13.04
N GLN A 445 4.06 3.83 -14.05
CA GLN A 445 4.24 2.40 -13.90
C GLN A 445 5.26 1.92 -14.93
N ASP A 446 6.27 1.15 -14.50
CA ASP A 446 7.24 0.53 -15.41
C ASP A 446 6.51 -0.36 -16.41
N ALA A 447 6.85 -0.30 -17.70
CA ALA A 447 6.22 -1.14 -18.73
C ALA A 447 6.36 -2.66 -18.46
N ASN A 448 7.35 -3.06 -17.65
CA ASN A 448 7.65 -4.45 -17.27
C ASN A 448 7.16 -4.81 -15.86
N TRP A 449 6.31 -3.99 -15.22
CA TRP A 449 5.84 -4.20 -13.85
C TRP A 449 5.27 -5.61 -13.57
N GLU A 450 4.66 -6.24 -14.59
CA GLU A 450 4.11 -7.62 -14.55
C GLU A 450 5.20 -8.70 -14.49
N THR A 451 6.38 -8.41 -15.02
CA THR A 451 7.48 -9.38 -15.17
C THR A 451 8.57 -9.22 -14.13
N ASN A 452 8.63 -8.08 -13.44
CA ASN A 452 9.60 -7.85 -12.37
C ASN A 452 9.27 -8.79 -11.21
N PRO A 453 10.16 -9.72 -10.81
CA PRO A 453 9.95 -10.57 -9.64
C PRO A 453 10.03 -9.72 -8.36
N ARG A 454 9.49 -10.25 -7.26
CA ARG A 454 9.65 -9.63 -5.93
C ARG A 454 11.13 -9.57 -5.57
N GLU A 455 11.60 -8.41 -5.15
CA GLU A 455 12.95 -8.21 -4.64
C GLU A 455 13.03 -8.73 -3.21
N GLU A 456 13.77 -9.81 -2.98
CA GLU A 456 14.01 -10.32 -1.63
C GLU A 456 15.25 -9.63 -1.03
N SER A 457 15.16 -9.21 0.24
CA SER A 457 16.33 -8.74 0.97
C SER A 457 17.28 -9.90 1.26
N GLU A 458 18.59 -9.64 1.15
CA GLU A 458 19.60 -10.62 1.51
C GLU A 458 19.59 -10.88 3.02
N PHE A 459 19.44 -12.15 3.41
CA PHE A 459 19.51 -12.60 4.80
C PHE A 459 20.94 -13.01 5.17
N LEU A 460 21.54 -12.28 6.11
CA LEU A 460 22.93 -12.46 6.57
C LEU A 460 23.06 -13.51 7.69
N GLY A 461 21.95 -13.92 8.32
CA GLY A 461 21.94 -14.94 9.37
C GLY A 461 22.81 -14.60 10.58
N LEU A 462 23.49 -15.61 11.14
CA LEU A 462 24.38 -15.42 12.31
C LEU A 462 25.66 -14.64 11.99
N GLY A 463 26.10 -14.65 10.73
CA GLY A 463 27.39 -14.12 10.30
C GLY A 463 28.60 -14.78 10.97
N ASP A 464 29.79 -14.22 10.73
CA ASP A 464 31.06 -14.73 11.28
C ASP A 464 31.31 -14.33 12.74
N ASP A 465 30.61 -13.29 13.22
CA ASP A 465 30.70 -12.79 14.60
C ASP A 465 29.29 -12.63 15.20
N PRO A 466 28.70 -13.72 15.72
CA PRO A 466 27.36 -13.70 16.31
C PRO A 466 27.24 -12.78 17.52
N LEU A 467 28.34 -12.52 18.25
CA LEU A 467 28.35 -11.72 19.48
C LEU A 467 28.23 -10.22 19.20
N ALA A 468 28.63 -9.77 18.01
CA ALA A 468 28.45 -8.40 17.55
C ALA A 468 26.97 -8.04 17.30
N PHE A 469 26.07 -9.02 17.17
CA PHE A 469 24.65 -8.78 16.86
C PHE A 469 24.48 -7.89 15.62
N LYS A 470 25.25 -8.16 14.56
CA LYS A 470 25.11 -7.46 13.28
C LYS A 470 23.70 -7.64 12.72
N GLU A 471 23.23 -6.64 12.00
CA GLU A 471 21.91 -6.67 11.36
C GLU A 471 21.79 -7.89 10.44
N VAL A 472 20.66 -8.60 10.49
CA VAL A 472 20.47 -9.88 9.76
C VAL A 472 19.95 -9.70 8.34
N GLU A 473 19.59 -8.49 7.94
CA GLU A 473 19.00 -8.21 6.63
C GLU A 473 19.58 -6.93 6.04
N VAL A 474 19.87 -6.94 4.74
CA VAL A 474 20.37 -5.76 4.01
C VAL A 474 19.20 -4.92 3.47
N THR A 475 19.37 -3.60 3.47
CA THR A 475 18.45 -2.65 2.81
C THR A 475 18.57 -2.71 1.29
N TYR A 476 17.60 -2.19 0.55
CA TYR A 476 17.66 -2.20 -0.91
C TYR A 476 18.69 -1.22 -1.48
N THR A 477 19.29 -1.59 -2.61
CA THR A 477 19.95 -0.63 -3.49
C THR A 477 18.93 0.21 -4.25
N ASP A 478 19.34 1.36 -4.81
CA ASP A 478 18.48 2.22 -5.63
C ASP A 478 17.76 1.45 -6.74
N LYS A 479 18.48 0.54 -7.41
CA LYS A 479 17.91 -0.29 -8.47
C LYS A 479 16.84 -1.24 -7.94
N GLN A 480 17.11 -1.94 -6.83
CA GLN A 480 16.15 -2.87 -6.22
C GLN A 480 14.92 -2.13 -5.72
N ALA A 481 15.10 -1.00 -5.03
CA ALA A 481 13.98 -0.20 -4.55
C ALA A 481 13.10 0.31 -5.69
N LYS A 482 13.70 0.75 -6.81
CA LYS A 482 12.96 1.17 -8.00
C LYS A 482 12.23 0.00 -8.68
N CYS A 483 12.89 -1.16 -8.83
CA CYS A 483 12.27 -2.37 -9.36
C CYS A 483 11.08 -2.84 -8.51
N GLU A 484 11.24 -2.84 -7.18
CA GLU A 484 10.20 -3.25 -6.24
C GLU A 484 9.07 -2.21 -6.17
N ALA A 485 9.37 -0.91 -6.26
CA ALA A 485 8.36 0.14 -6.33
C ALA A 485 7.50 0.03 -7.59
N ALA A 486 8.12 -0.31 -8.73
CA ALA A 486 7.42 -0.55 -9.99
C ALA A 486 6.38 -1.67 -9.92
N ARG A 487 6.50 -2.59 -8.94
CA ARG A 487 5.58 -3.70 -8.76
C ARG A 487 4.21 -3.29 -8.22
N CYS A 488 4.05 -2.08 -7.69
CA CYS A 488 2.82 -1.59 -7.10
C CYS A 488 1.71 -1.40 -8.15
N PHE A 489 0.51 -1.91 -7.86
CA PHE A 489 -0.67 -1.75 -8.74
C PHE A 489 -1.35 -0.39 -8.66
N ARG A 490 -0.89 0.49 -7.75
CA ARG A 490 -1.52 1.79 -7.47
C ARG A 490 -3.04 1.69 -7.29
N CYS A 491 -3.46 0.83 -6.35
CA CYS A 491 -4.89 0.62 -6.07
C CYS A 491 -5.61 1.90 -5.57
N ASP A 492 -4.87 2.91 -5.15
CA ASP A 492 -5.34 4.25 -4.78
C ASP A 492 -5.88 5.05 -5.96
N VAL A 493 -5.36 4.84 -7.18
CA VAL A 493 -5.83 5.56 -8.38
C VAL A 493 -7.00 4.86 -9.06
N GLU A 494 -7.53 3.79 -8.46
CA GLU A 494 -8.73 3.11 -8.95
C GLU A 494 -9.94 4.03 -8.78
N THR A 495 -10.33 4.74 -9.84
CA THR A 495 -11.43 5.72 -9.86
C THR A 495 -12.83 5.11 -9.80
N ALA A 496 -12.95 3.83 -9.42
CA ALA A 496 -14.22 3.13 -9.34
C ALA A 496 -14.47 2.64 -7.91
N SER A 497 -15.45 3.26 -7.23
CA SER A 497 -16.02 2.68 -6.01
C SER A 497 -16.42 1.21 -6.24
N ALA A 498 -16.35 0.37 -5.21
CA ALA A 498 -16.94 -0.98 -5.26
C ALA A 498 -18.45 -0.94 -5.61
N ASP A 499 -19.11 0.20 -5.45
CA ASP A 499 -20.48 0.44 -5.91
C ASP A 499 -20.58 0.57 -7.45
N TYR A 500 -19.53 1.06 -8.10
CA TYR A 500 -19.43 1.11 -9.55
C TYR A 500 -19.42 -0.30 -10.14
N THR A 501 -18.78 -1.28 -9.48
CA THR A 501 -18.74 -2.66 -9.96
C THR A 501 -20.06 -3.39 -9.73
N VAL A 502 -20.83 -3.10 -8.67
CA VAL A 502 -22.14 -3.74 -8.42
C VAL A 502 -23.22 -3.22 -9.38
N ARG A 503 -23.41 -1.90 -9.51
CA ARG A 503 -24.40 -1.33 -10.45
C ARG A 503 -24.04 -1.62 -11.91
N THR A 504 -22.75 -1.61 -12.23
CA THR A 504 -22.29 -1.98 -13.58
C THR A 504 -22.46 -3.47 -13.82
N ARG A 505 -22.29 -4.35 -12.82
CA ARG A 505 -22.62 -5.77 -12.94
C ARG A 505 -24.10 -5.99 -13.25
N GLU A 506 -25.00 -5.39 -12.47
CA GLU A 506 -26.44 -5.54 -12.69
C GLU A 506 -26.84 -5.03 -14.09
N THR A 507 -26.27 -3.90 -14.50
CA THR A 507 -26.51 -3.35 -15.85
C THR A 507 -25.89 -4.22 -16.95
N ILE A 508 -24.69 -4.78 -16.73
CA ILE A 508 -24.05 -5.74 -17.66
C ILE A 508 -24.90 -7.01 -17.76
N PHE A 509 -25.46 -7.49 -16.66
CA PHE A 509 -26.37 -8.64 -16.68
C PHE A 509 -27.69 -8.30 -17.37
N GLU A 510 -28.21 -7.08 -17.23
CA GLU A 510 -29.36 -6.62 -18.00
C GLU A 510 -29.04 -6.57 -19.49
N MET A 511 -27.92 -5.95 -19.89
CA MET A 511 -27.44 -5.90 -21.28
C MET A 511 -27.21 -7.29 -21.87
N ALA A 512 -26.61 -8.21 -21.12
CA ALA A 512 -26.35 -9.58 -21.55
C ALA A 512 -27.63 -10.43 -21.71
N ARG A 513 -28.76 -9.95 -21.19
CA ARG A 513 -30.08 -10.59 -21.32
C ARG A 513 -30.96 -9.89 -22.35
N VAL A 514 -30.51 -8.79 -22.95
CA VAL A 514 -31.18 -8.16 -24.07
C VAL A 514 -30.74 -8.87 -25.35
N GLU A 515 -31.70 -9.41 -26.10
CA GLU A 515 -31.43 -10.02 -27.40
C GLU A 515 -31.00 -8.94 -28.41
N ASP A 516 -30.09 -9.28 -29.34
CA ASP A 516 -29.53 -8.36 -30.34
C ASP A 516 -30.57 -7.61 -31.20
N GLY A 517 -31.83 -8.06 -31.22
CA GLY A 517 -32.94 -7.43 -31.94
C GLY A 517 -33.85 -6.51 -31.12
N ASP A 518 -33.69 -6.42 -29.79
CA ASP A 518 -34.55 -5.62 -28.91
C ASP A 518 -34.05 -4.18 -28.80
N ILE A 519 -34.20 -3.45 -29.91
CA ILE A 519 -33.71 -2.07 -30.11
C ILE A 519 -34.24 -1.11 -29.03
N GLU A 520 -35.51 -1.26 -28.60
CA GLU A 520 -36.11 -0.38 -27.60
C GLU A 520 -35.49 -0.56 -26.21
N LYS A 521 -35.22 -1.80 -25.78
CA LYS A 521 -34.50 -2.05 -24.52
C LYS A 521 -33.07 -1.55 -24.58
N ASN A 522 -32.38 -1.75 -25.70
CA ASN A 522 -31.03 -1.23 -25.89
C ASN A 522 -31.01 0.31 -25.78
N ILE A 523 -31.92 1.00 -26.48
CA ILE A 523 -32.06 2.46 -26.37
C ILE A 523 -32.36 2.88 -24.92
N ALA A 524 -33.26 2.20 -24.22
CA ALA A 524 -33.60 2.51 -22.83
C ALA A 524 -32.41 2.31 -21.86
N LEU A 525 -31.60 1.26 -22.07
CA LEU A 525 -30.38 0.97 -21.29
C LEU A 525 -29.27 2.00 -21.54
N PHE A 526 -29.08 2.45 -22.78
CA PHE A 526 -28.01 3.38 -23.13
C PHE A 526 -28.36 4.85 -22.85
N LYS A 527 -29.63 5.25 -22.94
CA LYS A 527 -30.07 6.66 -22.80
C LYS A 527 -29.59 7.36 -21.50
N PRO A 528 -29.64 6.75 -20.30
CA PRO A 528 -29.09 7.36 -19.08
C PRO A 528 -27.55 7.44 -19.08
N LYS A 529 -26.87 6.51 -19.77
CA LYS A 529 -25.40 6.45 -19.86
C LYS A 529 -24.83 7.46 -20.85
N LEU A 530 -25.59 7.75 -21.91
CA LEU A 530 -25.24 8.75 -22.92
C LEU A 530 -25.61 10.18 -22.52
N ALA A 531 -26.27 10.36 -21.37
CA ALA A 531 -26.60 11.67 -20.84
C ALA A 531 -25.32 12.45 -20.48
N ASN A 532 -25.23 13.70 -20.92
CA ASN A 532 -24.13 14.59 -20.59
C ASN A 532 -24.02 14.77 -19.07
N ARG A 533 -22.82 14.58 -18.52
CA ARG A 533 -22.50 14.86 -17.12
C ARG A 533 -21.68 16.14 -17.02
N ALA A 534 -21.85 16.88 -15.93
CA ALA A 534 -21.00 18.02 -15.63
C ALA A 534 -19.55 17.53 -15.46
N ASN A 535 -18.58 18.32 -15.94
CA ASN A 535 -17.17 18.04 -15.70
C ASN A 535 -16.90 18.23 -14.20
N PRO A 536 -16.45 17.20 -13.46
CA PRO A 536 -16.18 17.33 -12.02
C PRO A 536 -14.92 18.13 -11.71
N PHE A 537 -14.08 18.44 -12.71
CA PHE A 537 -12.84 19.18 -12.52
C PHE A 537 -13.04 20.68 -12.81
N GLU A 538 -12.72 21.53 -11.84
CA GLU A 538 -12.93 23.00 -11.89
C GLU A 538 -11.97 23.76 -12.83
N HIS A 539 -10.95 23.08 -13.39
CA HIS A 539 -9.96 23.70 -14.27
C HIS A 539 -9.89 23.03 -15.64
N ALA A 540 -9.76 23.87 -16.67
CA ALA A 540 -9.58 23.48 -18.06
C ALA A 540 -8.14 22.97 -18.31
N GLN A 541 -7.72 21.92 -17.62
CA GLN A 541 -6.62 21.11 -18.14
C GLN A 541 -7.12 20.39 -19.39
N GLY A 542 -6.38 20.52 -20.49
CA GLY A 542 -6.65 19.77 -21.71
C GLY A 542 -6.47 18.29 -21.39
N GLY A 543 -7.49 17.48 -21.69
CA GLY A 543 -7.49 16.10 -21.22
C GLY A 543 -6.24 15.35 -21.66
N LEU A 544 -5.58 14.69 -20.70
CA LEU A 544 -4.37 13.93 -20.96
C LEU A 544 -4.73 12.54 -21.49
N LEU A 545 -3.84 11.93 -22.27
CA LEU A 545 -4.05 10.55 -22.75
C LEU A 545 -4.23 9.57 -21.57
N ASP A 546 -3.64 9.89 -20.41
CA ASP A 546 -3.73 9.11 -19.18
C ASP A 546 -5.11 9.23 -18.48
N GLU A 547 -5.93 10.22 -18.87
CA GLU A 547 -7.31 10.39 -18.39
C GLU A 547 -8.33 9.66 -19.27
N LEU A 548 -7.93 9.24 -20.47
CA LEU A 548 -8.65 8.14 -21.13
C LEU A 548 -8.39 6.92 -20.26
N THR A 549 -9.43 6.49 -19.56
CA THR A 549 -9.40 5.28 -18.75
C THR A 549 -9.08 4.09 -19.67
N PHE A 550 -7.81 3.85 -19.93
CA PHE A 550 -7.34 2.51 -20.17
C PHE A 550 -7.51 1.83 -18.82
N LEU A 551 -8.59 1.06 -18.69
CA LEU A 551 -8.61 -0.01 -17.69
C LEU A 551 -7.26 -0.70 -17.82
N PRO A 552 -6.40 -0.67 -16.79
CA PRO A 552 -5.16 -1.40 -16.87
C PRO A 552 -5.51 -2.84 -17.23
N ALA A 553 -4.64 -3.50 -18.01
CA ALA A 553 -4.91 -4.83 -18.56
C ALA A 553 -5.31 -5.87 -17.48
N ASN A 554 -4.96 -5.58 -16.22
CA ASN A 554 -5.34 -6.32 -15.02
C ASN A 554 -6.88 -6.38 -14.78
N LEU A 555 -7.64 -5.32 -15.07
CA LEU A 555 -9.09 -5.26 -14.87
C LEU A 555 -9.86 -5.80 -16.08
N THR A 556 -9.30 -5.65 -17.30
CA THR A 556 -9.91 -6.28 -18.48
C THR A 556 -9.89 -7.80 -18.38
N ARG A 557 -8.89 -8.42 -17.72
CA ARG A 557 -8.91 -9.87 -17.47
C ARG A 557 -10.00 -10.34 -16.50
N LEU A 558 -10.35 -9.57 -15.47
CA LEU A 558 -11.36 -9.95 -14.48
C LEU A 558 -12.79 -9.64 -14.90
N VAL A 559 -12.99 -8.68 -15.81
CA VAL A 559 -14.32 -8.23 -16.25
C VAL A 559 -14.73 -8.83 -17.62
N ILE A 560 -13.78 -9.20 -18.48
CA ILE A 560 -14.08 -9.62 -19.88
C ILE A 560 -14.12 -11.16 -20.05
N ASP A 561 -13.65 -11.95 -19.09
CA ASP A 561 -13.52 -13.40 -19.26
C ASP A 561 -14.81 -14.25 -19.01
N PRO A 562 -16.02 -13.79 -19.39
CA PRO A 562 -17.07 -14.70 -19.85
C PRO A 562 -17.34 -14.63 -21.37
N TYR A 563 -16.83 -13.63 -22.08
CA TYR A 563 -17.24 -13.33 -23.47
C TYR A 563 -16.25 -13.76 -24.54
N ARG A 564 -15.51 -14.86 -24.33
CA ARG A 564 -14.77 -15.53 -25.42
C ARG A 564 -15.70 -16.25 -26.42
N GLU A 565 -16.81 -15.64 -26.79
CA GLU A 565 -17.24 -15.77 -28.19
C GLU A 565 -16.20 -15.00 -29.01
N SER A 566 -15.57 -15.68 -29.95
CA SER A 566 -14.55 -15.15 -30.85
C SER A 566 -14.80 -13.69 -31.23
N CYS A 567 -14.02 -12.76 -30.65
CA CYS A 567 -13.94 -11.38 -31.15
C CYS A 567 -13.68 -11.48 -32.64
N LYS A 568 -14.70 -11.18 -33.45
CA LYS A 568 -14.60 -11.22 -34.89
C LYS A 568 -13.72 -10.03 -35.27
N THR A 569 -12.43 -10.27 -35.47
CA THR A 569 -11.48 -9.23 -35.90
C THR A 569 -11.70 -8.84 -37.36
N ALA A 570 -12.50 -9.63 -38.08
CA ALA A 570 -12.92 -9.34 -39.43
C ALA A 570 -13.92 -8.18 -39.45
N LEU A 571 -13.54 -7.09 -40.12
CA LEU A 571 -14.29 -5.84 -40.25
C LEU A 571 -14.42 -5.51 -41.74
N ASP A 572 -15.50 -4.83 -42.13
CA ASP A 572 -15.62 -4.20 -43.44
C ASP A 572 -15.52 -2.69 -43.29
N VAL A 573 -14.54 -2.07 -43.96
CA VAL A 573 -14.43 -0.62 -44.06
C VAL A 573 -14.67 -0.25 -45.50
N ALA A 574 -15.76 0.45 -45.77
CA ALA A 574 -16.06 0.97 -47.09
C ALA A 574 -15.97 -0.12 -48.20
N GLY A 575 -16.51 -1.31 -47.95
CA GLY A 575 -16.47 -2.45 -48.88
C GLY A 575 -15.13 -3.20 -48.93
N ILE A 576 -14.15 -2.78 -48.13
CA ILE A 576 -12.85 -3.43 -48.01
C ILE A 576 -12.88 -4.34 -46.78
N ALA A 577 -12.85 -5.65 -47.02
CA ALA A 577 -12.71 -6.64 -45.96
C ALA A 577 -11.33 -6.57 -45.33
N LEU A 578 -11.27 -6.44 -44.00
CA LEU A 578 -10.06 -6.41 -43.20
C LEU A 578 -10.06 -7.64 -42.29
N ASP A 579 -8.99 -8.43 -42.30
CA ASP A 579 -8.86 -9.58 -41.37
C ASP A 579 -8.60 -9.13 -39.91
N GLY A 580 -8.24 -7.85 -39.72
CA GLY A 580 -8.07 -7.17 -38.44
C GLY A 580 -8.40 -5.67 -38.55
N PRO A 581 -8.68 -4.97 -37.44
CA PRO A 581 -9.15 -3.58 -37.44
C PRO A 581 -8.00 -2.55 -37.64
N VAL A 582 -7.14 -2.77 -38.64
CA VAL A 582 -5.95 -1.94 -38.88
C VAL A 582 -5.87 -1.54 -40.35
N VAL A 583 -5.66 -0.24 -40.60
CA VAL A 583 -5.40 0.34 -41.92
C VAL A 583 -4.00 0.93 -41.92
N LEU A 584 -3.20 0.59 -42.94
CA LEU A 584 -1.85 1.12 -43.11
C LEU A 584 -1.89 2.47 -43.81
N SER A 585 -1.04 3.43 -43.45
CA SER A 585 -0.95 4.73 -44.12
C SER A 585 0.46 5.32 -44.08
N GLY A 586 0.66 6.52 -44.65
CA GLY A 586 1.90 7.29 -44.51
C GLY A 586 3.06 6.87 -45.43
N LEU A 587 2.85 5.96 -46.39
CA LEU A 587 3.92 5.44 -47.25
C LEU A 587 4.05 6.14 -48.61
N ASP A 588 3.27 7.20 -48.88
CA ASP A 588 3.22 7.89 -50.18
C ASP A 588 4.57 8.43 -50.67
N ASN A 589 5.44 8.80 -49.72
CA ASN A 589 6.79 9.30 -49.95
C ASN A 589 7.89 8.31 -49.52
N ALA A 590 7.52 7.10 -49.10
CA ALA A 590 8.48 6.09 -48.70
C ALA A 590 9.20 5.48 -49.93
N PRO A 591 10.48 5.10 -49.82
CA PRO A 591 11.19 4.38 -50.88
C PRO A 591 10.49 3.09 -51.30
N ASP A 592 10.63 2.69 -52.57
CA ASP A 592 9.96 1.50 -53.14
C ASP A 592 10.26 0.22 -52.36
N ILE A 593 11.45 0.08 -51.78
CA ILE A 593 11.80 -1.09 -50.95
C ILE A 593 10.89 -1.20 -49.71
N ILE A 594 10.53 -0.07 -49.08
CA ILE A 594 9.64 -0.04 -47.93
C ILE A 594 8.20 -0.29 -48.37
N ARG A 595 7.76 0.33 -49.48
CA ARG A 595 6.43 0.09 -50.04
C ARG A 595 6.23 -1.38 -50.45
N ASN A 596 7.24 -1.99 -51.06
CA ASN A 596 7.20 -3.42 -51.45
C ASN A 596 7.17 -4.33 -50.21
N ALA A 597 7.97 -4.04 -49.18
CA ALA A 597 7.94 -4.79 -47.92
C ALA A 597 6.58 -4.70 -47.23
N ALA A 598 5.97 -3.51 -47.20
CA ALA A 598 4.62 -3.31 -46.67
C ALA A 598 3.56 -4.04 -47.50
N SER A 599 3.70 -4.07 -48.83
CA SER A 599 2.78 -4.79 -49.74
C SER A 599 2.76 -6.29 -49.46
N ALA A 600 3.87 -6.89 -49.02
CA ALA A 600 3.96 -8.32 -48.71
C ALA A 600 3.05 -8.73 -47.53
N LEU A 601 2.72 -7.81 -46.61
CA LEU A 601 1.76 -8.06 -45.53
C LEU A 601 0.40 -8.49 -46.08
N PHE A 602 -0.01 -7.89 -47.19
CA PHE A 602 -1.33 -8.08 -47.78
C PHE A 602 -1.41 -9.27 -48.75
N GLU A 603 -0.30 -9.97 -49.01
CA GLU A 603 -0.31 -11.23 -49.79
C GLU A 603 -0.96 -12.38 -49.02
N THR A 604 -0.92 -12.32 -47.69
CA THR A 604 -1.39 -13.41 -46.81
C THR A 604 -2.59 -13.00 -45.95
N ARG A 605 -2.95 -11.72 -45.93
CA ARG A 605 -4.04 -11.15 -45.12
C ARG A 605 -4.75 -10.05 -45.87
N LYS A 606 -6.08 -9.99 -45.76
CA LYS A 606 -6.86 -8.87 -46.27
C LYS A 606 -6.70 -7.65 -45.37
N GLY A 607 -6.50 -6.50 -45.99
CA GLY A 607 -6.35 -5.23 -45.29
C GLY A 607 -6.38 -4.05 -46.25
N ALA A 608 -6.37 -2.84 -45.68
CA ALA A 608 -6.42 -1.61 -46.46
C ALA A 608 -5.15 -0.77 -46.29
N TYR A 609 -4.78 -0.09 -47.37
CA TYR A 609 -3.83 1.01 -47.36
C TYR A 609 -4.54 2.32 -47.70
N MET A 610 -4.34 3.33 -46.86
CA MET A 610 -4.85 4.67 -47.05
C MET A 610 -3.73 5.63 -47.45
N GLY A 611 -3.82 6.20 -48.64
CA GLY A 611 -2.82 7.14 -49.16
C GLY A 611 -3.16 7.66 -50.55
N ARG A 612 -2.33 8.55 -51.07
CA ARG A 612 -2.47 9.19 -52.40
C ARG A 612 -2.05 8.27 -53.54
N LYS A 613 -1.20 7.27 -53.28
CA LYS A 613 -0.72 6.30 -54.28
C LYS A 613 -1.02 4.88 -53.84
N ALA A 614 -1.62 4.07 -54.71
CA ALA A 614 -1.93 2.66 -54.45
C ALA A 614 -0.72 1.85 -53.93
N LEU A 615 -1.00 0.93 -53.02
CA LEU A 615 -0.06 -0.08 -52.52
C LEU A 615 -0.48 -1.44 -53.08
N LYS A 616 0.46 -2.24 -53.58
CA LYS A 616 0.11 -3.53 -54.20
C LYS A 616 -0.51 -4.47 -53.16
N ASN A 617 -1.45 -5.30 -53.60
CA ASN A 617 -2.13 -6.34 -52.82
C ASN A 617 -3.02 -5.85 -51.66
N ALA A 618 -3.06 -4.56 -51.35
CA ALA A 618 -3.95 -3.96 -50.35
C ALA A 618 -5.19 -3.35 -50.99
N GLY A 619 -6.32 -3.35 -50.28
CA GLY A 619 -7.46 -2.49 -50.66
C GLY A 619 -7.06 -1.02 -50.52
N TRP A 620 -7.29 -0.20 -51.53
CA TRP A 620 -6.78 1.16 -51.58
C TRP A 620 -7.87 2.19 -51.25
N ILE A 621 -7.68 2.88 -50.12
CA ILE A 621 -8.43 4.08 -49.76
C ILE A 621 -7.64 5.30 -50.25
N GLN A 622 -8.09 5.89 -51.34
CA GLN A 622 -7.43 7.05 -51.94
C GLN A 622 -7.66 8.32 -51.12
N LEU A 623 -6.58 9.00 -50.73
CA LEU A 623 -6.65 10.38 -50.25
C LEU A 623 -6.65 11.33 -51.44
N SER A 624 -7.77 12.01 -51.70
CA SER A 624 -7.94 12.95 -52.82
C SER A 624 -7.92 14.40 -52.33
N ASP A 625 -6.92 15.18 -52.76
CA ASP A 625 -6.74 16.58 -52.32
C ASP A 625 -7.59 17.58 -53.11
N ASP A 626 -7.92 17.27 -54.37
CA ASP A 626 -8.59 18.15 -55.34
C ASP A 626 -9.94 17.59 -55.83
N GLY A 627 -10.39 16.46 -55.27
CA GLY A 627 -11.58 15.75 -55.70
C GLY A 627 -11.38 14.89 -56.95
N ALA A 628 -10.16 14.78 -57.48
CA ALA A 628 -9.84 13.81 -58.51
C ALA A 628 -9.92 12.39 -57.94
N VAL A 629 -10.75 11.56 -58.57
CA VAL A 629 -11.01 10.19 -58.16
C VAL A 629 -10.32 9.23 -59.13
N ASP A 630 -9.51 8.32 -58.60
CA ASP A 630 -8.91 7.23 -59.37
C ASP A 630 -9.92 6.09 -59.48
N ALA A 631 -10.18 5.63 -60.71
CA ALA A 631 -11.12 4.55 -60.97
C ALA A 631 -10.67 3.18 -60.42
N THR A 632 -9.40 3.06 -60.02
CA THR A 632 -8.81 1.84 -59.44
C THR A 632 -8.79 1.85 -57.91
N ALA A 633 -9.20 2.94 -57.26
CA ALA A 633 -9.31 3.00 -55.81
C ALA A 633 -10.57 2.26 -55.33
N ASP A 634 -10.45 1.49 -54.25
CA ASP A 634 -11.57 0.75 -53.66
C ASP A 634 -12.49 1.69 -52.86
N ALA A 635 -11.92 2.76 -52.27
CA ALA A 635 -12.66 3.82 -51.61
C ALA A 635 -11.92 5.16 -51.72
N VAL A 636 -12.61 6.28 -51.51
CA VAL A 636 -12.03 7.63 -51.66
C VAL A 636 -12.34 8.50 -50.44
N VAL A 637 -11.35 9.25 -49.96
CA VAL A 637 -11.51 10.32 -48.96
C VAL A 637 -11.23 11.66 -49.59
N LEU A 638 -12.18 12.58 -49.49
CA LEU A 638 -11.98 13.99 -49.84
C LEU A 638 -11.21 14.69 -48.70
N VAL A 639 -9.95 15.03 -48.95
CA VAL A 639 -9.02 15.59 -47.94
C VAL A 639 -9.27 17.08 -47.71
N ASN A 640 -9.59 17.83 -48.76
CA ASN A 640 -9.94 19.26 -48.68
C ASN A 640 -11.32 19.49 -49.30
N PRO A 641 -12.41 19.08 -48.61
CA PRO A 641 -13.74 19.17 -49.17
C PRO A 641 -14.18 20.62 -49.37
N ASP A 642 -14.69 20.92 -50.57
CA ASP A 642 -15.47 22.13 -50.80
C ASP A 642 -16.92 21.83 -50.42
N PHE A 643 -17.30 22.16 -49.19
CA PHE A 643 -18.65 21.91 -48.65
C PHE A 643 -19.78 22.58 -49.45
N SER A 644 -19.47 23.49 -50.39
CA SER A 644 -20.46 24.13 -51.28
C SER A 644 -20.79 23.32 -52.54
N LYS A 645 -20.02 22.27 -52.83
CA LYS A 645 -20.22 21.41 -54.01
C LYS A 645 -20.69 20.02 -53.59
N PRO A 646 -21.61 19.39 -54.35
CA PRO A 646 -21.96 18.00 -54.10
C PRO A 646 -20.80 17.08 -54.46
N ALA A 647 -20.56 16.08 -53.62
CA ALA A 647 -19.58 15.03 -53.88
C ALA A 647 -20.05 14.17 -55.08
N SER A 648 -19.18 13.98 -56.07
CA SER A 648 -19.50 13.17 -57.25
C SER A 648 -19.30 11.68 -56.94
N LYS A 649 -20.26 11.06 -56.26
CA LYS A 649 -20.24 9.63 -55.91
C LYS A 649 -20.38 8.76 -57.17
N ALA A 650 -19.31 8.08 -57.58
CA ALA A 650 -19.37 7.07 -58.63
C ALA A 650 -20.08 5.82 -58.11
N VAL A 651 -20.90 5.18 -58.95
CA VAL A 651 -21.64 3.96 -58.57
C VAL A 651 -20.65 2.84 -58.23
N GLY A 652 -20.70 2.35 -56.99
CA GLY A 652 -19.87 1.22 -56.53
C GLY A 652 -18.52 1.60 -55.91
N GLN A 653 -18.23 2.90 -55.71
CA GLN A 653 -17.01 3.36 -55.06
C GLN A 653 -17.34 4.17 -53.80
N PRO A 654 -17.21 3.57 -52.60
CA PRO A 654 -17.47 4.24 -51.34
C PRO A 654 -16.66 5.52 -51.15
N MET A 655 -17.34 6.55 -50.62
CA MET A 655 -16.79 7.89 -50.49
C MET A 655 -16.90 8.39 -49.06
N GLY A 656 -15.81 8.96 -48.58
CA GLY A 656 -15.72 9.58 -47.28
C GLY A 656 -15.10 10.97 -47.31
N ILE A 657 -15.11 11.61 -46.16
CA ILE A 657 -14.65 12.98 -45.99
C ILE A 657 -13.68 13.10 -44.82
N ARG A 658 -12.63 13.90 -45.00
CA ARG A 658 -11.73 14.26 -43.89
C ARG A 658 -12.43 15.23 -42.95
N VAL A 659 -12.29 14.96 -41.66
CA VAL A 659 -12.83 15.76 -40.57
C VAL A 659 -11.68 16.22 -39.70
N VAL A 660 -11.54 17.53 -39.51
CA VAL A 660 -10.66 18.12 -38.49
C VAL A 660 -11.48 18.98 -37.53
N SER A 661 -10.92 19.30 -36.37
CA SER A 661 -11.65 19.95 -35.27
C SER A 661 -12.34 21.26 -35.66
N ASP A 662 -11.70 22.06 -36.52
CA ASP A 662 -12.17 23.40 -36.90
C ASP A 662 -13.48 23.37 -37.69
N HIS A 663 -13.82 22.23 -38.32
CA HIS A 663 -15.02 22.08 -39.13
C HIS A 663 -15.76 20.75 -38.86
N ALA A 664 -15.63 20.19 -37.66
CA ALA A 664 -16.20 18.89 -37.32
C ALA A 664 -17.72 18.83 -37.54
N GLN A 665 -18.46 19.83 -37.05
CA GLN A 665 -19.92 19.91 -37.22
C GLN A 665 -20.32 20.00 -38.69
N THR A 666 -19.73 20.95 -39.43
CA THR A 666 -20.01 21.15 -40.86
C THR A 666 -19.73 19.91 -41.69
N ALA A 667 -18.65 19.18 -41.38
CA ALA A 667 -18.29 17.96 -42.10
C ALA A 667 -19.26 16.81 -41.81
N VAL A 668 -19.73 16.68 -40.56
CA VAL A 668 -20.76 15.69 -40.19
C VAL A 668 -22.07 15.99 -40.89
N ASP A 669 -22.53 17.25 -40.86
CA ASP A 669 -23.76 17.64 -41.54
C ASP A 669 -23.67 17.37 -43.05
N TYR A 670 -22.55 17.76 -43.67
CA TYR A 670 -22.31 17.50 -45.09
C TYR A 670 -22.31 16.00 -45.41
N ALA A 671 -21.65 15.18 -44.57
CA ALA A 671 -21.56 13.74 -44.78
C ALA A 671 -22.92 13.06 -44.72
N ILE A 672 -23.77 13.46 -43.78
CA ILE A 672 -25.14 12.96 -43.65
C ILE A 672 -26.00 13.43 -44.83
N ASP A 673 -25.98 14.73 -45.14
CA ASP A 673 -26.84 15.33 -46.17
C ASP A 673 -26.53 14.79 -47.58
N HIS A 674 -25.31 14.30 -47.81
CA HIS A 674 -24.85 13.75 -49.09
C HIS A 674 -24.65 12.23 -49.08
N GLU A 675 -25.12 11.52 -48.04
CA GLU A 675 -25.07 10.06 -47.94
C GLU A 675 -23.66 9.47 -48.18
N LEU A 676 -22.66 10.09 -47.55
CA LEU A 676 -21.29 9.56 -47.55
C LEU A 676 -21.20 8.28 -46.72
N ASP A 677 -20.30 7.39 -47.11
CA ASP A 677 -20.22 6.04 -46.55
C ASP A 677 -19.37 6.01 -45.26
N PHE A 678 -18.40 6.93 -45.14
CA PHE A 678 -17.52 7.01 -43.97
C PHE A 678 -16.91 8.40 -43.74
N MET A 679 -16.32 8.62 -42.57
CA MET A 679 -15.59 9.83 -42.20
C MET A 679 -14.18 9.48 -41.73
N LEU A 680 -13.19 10.24 -42.18
CA LEU A 680 -11.81 10.15 -41.71
C LEU A 680 -11.54 11.28 -40.70
N LEU A 681 -11.51 10.95 -39.42
CA LEU A 681 -11.18 11.88 -38.34
C LEU A 681 -9.67 12.02 -38.28
N ASP A 682 -9.16 13.15 -38.76
CA ASP A 682 -7.74 13.46 -38.80
C ASP A 682 -7.36 14.25 -37.56
N ALA A 683 -6.83 13.56 -36.55
CA ALA A 683 -6.38 14.17 -35.32
C ALA A 683 -5.05 14.95 -35.46
N THR A 684 -4.45 14.96 -36.66
CA THR A 684 -3.12 15.54 -36.93
C THR A 684 -3.15 16.76 -37.87
N ASP A 685 -4.32 17.10 -38.41
CA ASP A 685 -4.55 18.15 -39.40
C ASP A 685 -3.76 18.03 -40.73
N GLY A 686 -3.32 16.83 -41.11
CA GLY A 686 -2.78 16.66 -42.47
C GLY A 686 -2.61 15.25 -43.00
N CYS A 687 -3.17 14.23 -42.34
CA CYS A 687 -3.07 12.83 -42.77
C CYS A 687 -1.67 12.42 -43.27
N SER A 688 -0.61 12.84 -42.57
CA SER A 688 0.77 12.64 -42.99
C SER A 688 1.69 12.37 -41.80
N LEU A 689 2.78 11.64 -42.04
CA LEU A 689 3.81 11.39 -41.02
C LEU A 689 4.38 12.70 -40.44
N LYS A 690 4.54 13.74 -41.27
CA LYS A 690 5.03 15.05 -40.81
C LYS A 690 4.03 15.70 -39.84
N SER A 691 2.75 15.64 -40.17
CA SER A 691 1.67 16.18 -39.33
C SER A 691 1.56 15.41 -38.01
N GLU A 692 1.70 14.08 -38.07
CA GLU A 692 1.69 13.21 -36.90
C GLU A 692 2.85 13.46 -35.93
N LEU A 693 4.00 13.93 -36.44
CA LEU A 693 5.18 14.31 -35.63
C LEU A 693 5.17 15.78 -35.19
N ALA A 694 4.33 16.65 -35.77
CA ALA A 694 4.37 18.09 -35.54
C ALA A 694 3.74 18.55 -34.21
N GLY A 695 2.88 17.74 -33.59
CA GLY A 695 2.19 18.09 -32.35
C GLY A 695 1.38 16.95 -31.75
N PRO A 696 0.76 17.16 -30.57
CA PRO A 696 -0.12 16.18 -29.95
C PRO A 696 -1.41 15.98 -30.79
N PRO A 697 -1.98 14.76 -30.82
CA PRO A 697 -3.22 14.51 -31.54
C PRO A 697 -4.41 15.25 -30.91
N LYS A 698 -5.30 15.77 -31.74
CA LYS A 698 -6.54 16.44 -31.30
C LYS A 698 -7.62 15.45 -30.88
N LEU A 699 -7.45 14.81 -29.72
CA LEU A 699 -8.37 13.76 -29.21
C LEU A 699 -9.82 14.26 -29.03
N HIS A 700 -10.02 15.56 -28.80
CA HIS A 700 -11.35 16.16 -28.68
C HIS A 700 -12.18 16.07 -29.98
N LEU A 701 -11.56 15.83 -31.13
CA LEU A 701 -12.22 15.69 -32.43
C LEU A 701 -13.27 14.56 -32.40
N LEU A 702 -12.95 13.42 -31.78
CA LEU A 702 -13.89 12.30 -31.68
C LEU A 702 -15.16 12.73 -30.94
N ARG A 703 -14.99 13.43 -29.81
CA ARG A 703 -16.12 13.95 -29.03
C ARG A 703 -16.96 14.93 -29.84
N GLN A 704 -16.33 15.83 -30.59
CA GLN A 704 -17.05 16.80 -31.43
C GLN A 704 -17.88 16.09 -32.51
N VAL A 705 -17.30 15.12 -33.21
CA VAL A 705 -17.99 14.34 -34.26
C VAL A 705 -19.14 13.53 -33.68
N ILE A 706 -18.94 12.82 -32.57
CA ILE A 706 -20.00 12.06 -31.91
C ILE A 706 -21.12 12.98 -31.40
N THR A 707 -20.78 14.17 -30.90
CA THR A 707 -21.79 15.17 -30.47
C THR A 707 -22.60 15.67 -31.66
N ALA A 708 -21.95 15.91 -32.80
CA ALA A 708 -22.61 16.33 -34.03
C ALA A 708 -23.53 15.24 -34.60
N LEU A 709 -23.08 13.97 -34.62
CA LEU A 709 -23.89 12.82 -35.04
C LEU A 709 -25.12 12.65 -34.13
N ARG A 710 -24.94 12.76 -32.81
CA ARG A 710 -26.03 12.75 -31.82
C ARG A 710 -27.06 13.83 -32.06
N ALA A 711 -26.63 15.05 -32.39
CA ALA A 711 -27.54 16.15 -32.70
C ALA A 711 -28.44 15.84 -33.92
N ARG A 712 -27.99 14.91 -34.78
CA ARG A 712 -28.70 14.44 -35.98
C ARG A 712 -29.35 13.06 -35.81
N ASN A 713 -29.19 12.40 -34.65
CA ASN A 713 -29.53 10.99 -34.41
C ASN A 713 -28.95 10.03 -35.49
N ALA A 714 -27.65 10.16 -35.76
CA ALA A 714 -26.94 9.52 -36.88
C ALA A 714 -25.72 8.67 -36.45
N GLU A 715 -25.62 8.26 -35.18
CA GLU A 715 -24.43 7.63 -34.58
C GLU A 715 -24.02 6.27 -35.21
N GLU A 716 -24.93 5.63 -35.95
CA GLU A 716 -24.71 4.33 -36.60
C GLU A 716 -24.83 4.39 -38.13
N THR A 717 -25.06 5.57 -38.70
CA THR A 717 -25.36 5.71 -40.13
C THR A 717 -24.11 5.83 -41.00
N ILE A 718 -22.95 6.10 -40.40
CA ILE A 718 -21.70 6.38 -41.11
C ILE A 718 -20.51 5.76 -40.39
N GLN A 719 -19.62 5.11 -41.14
CA GLN A 719 -18.43 4.50 -40.55
C GLN A 719 -17.41 5.58 -40.16
N ILE A 720 -16.70 5.37 -39.06
CA ILE A 720 -15.68 6.31 -38.57
C ILE A 720 -14.30 5.65 -38.67
N LEU A 721 -13.41 6.28 -39.43
CA LEU A 721 -11.98 5.98 -39.50
C LEU A 721 -11.23 7.04 -38.70
N TRP A 722 -10.40 6.60 -37.76
CA TRP A 722 -9.57 7.49 -36.96
C TRP A 722 -8.13 7.49 -37.48
N TYR A 723 -7.57 8.68 -37.70
CA TYR A 723 -6.19 8.88 -38.11
C TYR A 723 -5.43 9.74 -37.12
N GLY A 724 -4.30 9.21 -36.64
CA GLY A 724 -3.37 9.88 -35.74
C GLY A 724 -3.44 9.40 -34.30
N GLY A 725 -2.36 9.62 -33.55
CA GLY A 725 -2.32 9.36 -32.11
C GLY A 725 -1.86 7.94 -31.73
N VAL A 726 -1.32 7.15 -32.66
CA VAL A 726 -0.66 5.89 -32.33
C VAL A 726 0.86 6.09 -32.40
N ARG A 727 1.46 6.48 -31.27
CA ARG A 727 2.91 6.45 -31.08
C ARG A 727 3.25 5.26 -30.19
N THR A 728 3.57 4.12 -30.78
CA THR A 728 4.04 2.96 -30.01
C THR A 728 5.47 3.18 -29.51
N GLY A 729 5.64 3.16 -28.20
CA GLY A 729 6.78 2.54 -27.48
C GLY A 729 8.18 3.18 -27.49
N THR A 730 8.63 3.93 -28.51
CA THR A 730 10.08 4.27 -28.60
C THR A 730 10.47 5.60 -29.26
N ASP A 731 9.57 6.43 -29.75
CA ASP A 731 9.96 7.57 -30.63
C ASP A 731 10.40 8.86 -29.92
N VAL A 732 10.64 8.79 -28.60
CA VAL A 732 11.73 9.57 -27.99
C VAL A 732 12.41 8.71 -26.92
N ALA A 733 12.90 7.51 -27.26
CA ALA A 733 14.06 6.98 -26.52
C ALA A 733 15.29 7.91 -26.69
N LYS A 734 15.18 8.86 -27.62
CA LYS A 734 16.14 9.88 -28.00
C LYS A 734 15.36 11.02 -28.63
N LEU A 735 15.61 12.25 -28.23
CA LEU A 735 16.30 13.05 -29.22
C LEU A 735 17.78 12.83 -28.96
#